data_AF-A0A928XIU4-F1
#
_entry.id   AF-A0A928XIU4-F1
#
_cell.length_a   1.000
_cell.length_b   1.000
_cell.length_c   1.000
_cell.angle_alpha   90.00
_cell.angle_beta   90.00
_cell.angle_gamma   90.00
#
_symmetry.space_group_name_H-M   'P 1'
#
loop_
_entity.id
_entity.type
_entity.pdbx_description
1 polymer ?
#
loop_
_entity_poly.entity_id
_entity_poly.type
_entity_poly.pdbx_seq_one_letter_code
_entity_poly.pdbx_strand_id
1 'polypeptide(L)'
;MTLTNDNPYVGPRTFTQQDGDRFFGREREARDLFSLVVSERLTLFYAQSGAGKSSLINARLMPHLRQNGYAVLPTGRVSGELPQGVGGVGNVFVFNLMLSLDQSRSDPQRFLRLPLTDFLAGLVSDDGQHYRYEAEARAEAEGYVETPHVLIIDQFEELITTHPARWPEREDFFRQLDRAMADNPLLWVVLTFREDYLAAIEPYASLLTGKMRARFYMQRMDYAAALEAVQKPAAQAGRPFAPGVAESLIDNLRQIKVQTQLVPTADLAPAVALEASGGPRSVVGGHSLGQFVEPVQLQVVCYQLWENLRGRPAGDITPRDLQELGNVDRALADFYEQALAKAITATAQSEPELRDWFERKLITEAGTRGSVYRGKEATAGIATATADFLVNQFVLRTESRAGGIWYELVHDRFIEPILQSNREWRVRQPLVIQMAEAWAAAGEDPAKLLEGQLLREVINSNRPELGKLGFVKKFIEASQAAQQARESAQQAQKLQQAEALAEAQRQRAEAQAKAAKRLRWTVVALGLFILTTAVVIGLGIYTGLLRAEAVLKDAVITTSLPLNGRLYLAVDPTGTAIKLTDTMSGRSITLSGGHTAEISKFSLNENAAYLASSDVSGTTVVWDLSTGRPIARLGGHTNTIRYVVFSPDGRLLATGGDDETTRVWDTSTWQEIHRLESDGGSIISVAFWEDSSLLVTATSEGKYAIWDPWAGEKVK
;
A
#
# COMPACT_ATOMS: atom_id res chain seq x y z
N MET A 1 -29.81 7.48 22.38
CA MET A 1 -29.64 8.93 22.61
C MET A 1 -29.58 9.62 21.26
N THR A 2 -30.66 10.26 20.84
CA THR A 2 -30.71 11.10 19.65
C THR A 2 -29.87 12.34 19.89
N LEU A 3 -28.69 12.42 19.24
CA LEU A 3 -27.90 13.65 19.17
C LEU A 3 -28.78 14.73 18.53
N THR A 4 -29.27 15.67 19.34
CA THR A 4 -29.92 16.88 18.85
C THR A 4 -28.93 17.63 17.98
N ASN A 5 -29.26 17.72 16.70
CA ASN A 5 -28.42 18.15 15.59
C ASN A 5 -28.28 19.69 15.55
N ASP A 6 -27.64 20.25 16.57
CA ASP A 6 -27.43 21.70 16.79
C ASP A 6 -26.18 22.26 16.09
N ASN A 7 -25.51 21.45 15.26
CA ASN A 7 -24.44 21.91 14.39
C ASN A 7 -25.05 22.31 13.03
N PRO A 8 -24.87 23.56 12.56
CA PRO A 8 -25.36 23.99 11.24
C PRO A 8 -24.60 23.32 10.09
N TYR A 9 -23.41 22.79 10.36
CA TYR A 9 -22.65 21.98 9.41
C TYR A 9 -22.92 20.50 9.64
N VAL A 10 -23.23 19.78 8.56
CA VAL A 10 -23.66 18.39 8.63
C VAL A 10 -22.52 17.38 8.81
N GLY A 11 -21.26 17.82 8.75
CA GLY A 11 -20.08 16.97 8.74
C GLY A 11 -19.80 16.34 7.38
N PRO A 12 -18.86 15.38 7.28
CA PRO A 12 -18.39 14.80 6.01
C PRO A 12 -19.40 13.88 5.30
N ARG A 13 -20.63 13.76 5.83
CA ARG A 13 -21.69 12.99 5.18
C ARG A 13 -22.29 13.74 4.00
N THR A 14 -22.92 12.99 3.11
CA THR A 14 -23.76 13.56 2.05
C THR A 14 -24.94 14.33 2.66
N PHE A 15 -25.26 15.49 2.08
CA PHE A 15 -26.48 16.22 2.45
C PHE A 15 -27.71 15.40 2.03
N THR A 16 -28.71 15.38 2.90
CA THR A 16 -30.00 14.74 2.65
C THR A 16 -31.02 15.78 2.20
N GLN A 17 -32.21 15.33 1.81
CA GLN A 17 -33.31 16.22 1.45
C GLN A 17 -33.73 17.16 2.59
N GLN A 18 -33.50 16.76 3.84
CA GLN A 18 -33.83 17.56 5.02
C GLN A 18 -32.80 18.65 5.32
N ASP A 19 -31.59 18.54 4.77
CA ASP A 19 -30.50 19.49 5.00
C ASP A 19 -30.49 20.63 3.97
N GLY A 20 -31.57 20.81 3.20
CA GLY A 20 -31.63 21.80 2.11
C GLY A 20 -31.44 23.24 2.57
N ASP A 21 -31.85 23.54 3.81
CA ASP A 21 -31.65 24.83 4.49
C ASP A 21 -30.20 25.06 4.95
N ARG A 22 -29.36 24.02 4.96
CA ARG A 22 -27.94 24.07 5.34
C ARG A 22 -26.99 23.96 4.13
N PHE A 23 -27.53 23.71 2.93
CA PHE A 23 -26.75 23.47 1.72
C PHE A 23 -26.65 24.71 0.84
N PHE A 24 -25.55 25.46 0.92
CA PHE A 24 -25.33 26.71 0.19
C PHE A 24 -24.16 26.66 -0.80
N GLY A 25 -24.07 27.67 -1.65
CA GLY A 25 -22.98 27.86 -2.60
C GLY A 25 -23.14 27.04 -3.89
N ARG A 26 -24.31 26.43 -4.11
CA ARG A 26 -24.59 25.56 -5.28
C ARG A 26 -25.96 25.84 -5.91
N GLU A 27 -26.55 26.98 -5.60
CA GLU A 27 -27.88 27.39 -6.06
C GLU A 27 -27.96 27.57 -7.58
N ARG A 28 -26.85 28.00 -8.19
CA ARG A 28 -26.77 28.14 -9.65
C ARG A 28 -26.75 26.76 -10.31
N GLU A 29 -25.85 25.88 -9.88
CA GLU A 29 -25.72 24.53 -10.43
C GLU A 29 -27.00 23.72 -10.23
N ALA A 30 -27.66 23.85 -9.08
CA ALA A 30 -28.95 23.20 -8.82
C ALA A 30 -30.02 23.64 -9.84
N ARG A 31 -30.10 24.94 -10.12
CA ARG A 31 -31.07 25.53 -11.06
C ARG A 31 -30.78 25.13 -12.50
N ASP A 32 -29.52 25.18 -12.90
CA ASP A 32 -29.08 24.85 -14.25
C ASP A 32 -29.28 23.34 -14.52
N LEU A 33 -28.93 22.49 -13.54
CA LEU A 33 -29.18 21.05 -13.62
C LEU A 33 -30.68 20.74 -13.67
N PHE A 34 -31.50 21.36 -12.82
CA PHE A 34 -32.95 21.19 -12.85
C PHE A 34 -33.53 21.57 -14.22
N SER A 35 -33.11 22.71 -14.78
CA SER A 35 -33.57 23.19 -16.09
C SER A 35 -33.23 22.19 -17.20
N LEU A 36 -32.03 21.61 -17.16
CA LEU A 36 -31.62 20.59 -18.10
C LEU A 36 -32.45 19.30 -17.95
N VAL A 37 -32.64 18.81 -16.72
CA VAL A 37 -33.41 17.59 -16.45
C VAL A 37 -34.87 17.71 -16.90
N VAL A 38 -35.50 18.87 -16.67
CA VAL A 38 -36.88 19.10 -17.13
C VAL A 38 -36.95 19.17 -18.67
N SER A 39 -35.91 19.68 -19.32
CA SER A 39 -35.87 19.83 -20.79
C SER A 39 -35.52 18.53 -21.51
N GLU A 40 -34.72 17.66 -20.90
CA GLU A 40 -34.11 16.49 -21.53
C GLU A 40 -34.42 15.21 -20.75
N ARG A 41 -35.10 14.25 -21.40
CA ARG A 41 -35.53 12.99 -20.76
C ARG A 41 -34.38 12.10 -20.29
N LEU A 42 -33.19 12.24 -20.88
CA LEU A 42 -31.97 11.54 -20.46
C LEU A 42 -30.88 12.57 -20.21
N THR A 43 -30.53 12.78 -18.95
CA THR A 43 -29.48 13.72 -18.55
C THR A 43 -28.28 12.99 -17.96
N LEU A 44 -27.09 13.37 -18.45
CA LEU A 44 -25.81 12.87 -17.98
C LEU A 44 -25.17 13.89 -17.03
N PHE A 45 -25.13 13.60 -15.73
CA PHE A 45 -24.58 14.48 -14.70
C PHE A 45 -23.21 13.99 -14.19
N TYR A 46 -22.13 14.69 -14.49
CA TYR A 46 -20.78 14.25 -14.09
C TYR A 46 -19.94 15.35 -13.46
N ALA A 47 -18.99 14.91 -12.64
CA ALA A 47 -18.05 15.75 -11.91
C ALA A 47 -16.90 14.89 -11.36
N GLN A 48 -15.82 15.54 -10.96
CA GLN A 48 -14.75 14.92 -10.17
C GLN A 48 -15.28 14.23 -8.89
N SER A 49 -14.53 13.25 -8.40
CA SER A 49 -14.81 12.65 -7.09
C SER A 49 -14.73 13.72 -6.00
N GLY A 50 -15.63 13.66 -5.01
CA GLY A 50 -15.73 14.64 -3.93
C GLY A 50 -16.38 15.98 -4.29
N ALA A 51 -16.76 16.24 -5.54
CA ALA A 51 -17.35 17.53 -5.94
C ALA A 51 -18.75 17.83 -5.35
N GLY A 52 -19.39 16.83 -4.72
CA GLY A 52 -20.70 16.97 -4.05
C GLY A 52 -21.93 16.59 -4.88
N LYS A 53 -21.79 15.68 -5.87
CA LYS A 53 -22.90 15.28 -6.77
C LYS A 53 -24.13 14.78 -6.01
N SER A 54 -23.95 13.76 -5.17
CA SER A 54 -25.03 13.16 -4.38
C SER A 54 -25.65 14.18 -3.41
N SER A 55 -24.86 15.11 -2.86
CA SER A 55 -25.37 16.21 -2.02
C SER A 55 -26.26 17.17 -2.81
N LEU A 56 -25.84 17.57 -4.03
CA LEU A 56 -26.64 18.43 -4.90
C LEU A 56 -27.96 17.77 -5.31
N ILE A 57 -27.90 16.47 -5.63
CA ILE A 57 -29.08 15.67 -5.98
C ILE A 57 -30.07 15.65 -4.83
N ASN A 58 -29.62 15.20 -3.66
CA ASN A 58 -30.48 14.97 -2.51
C ASN A 58 -31.00 16.28 -1.92
N ALA A 59 -30.15 17.28 -1.72
CA ALA A 59 -30.51 18.51 -1.01
C ALA A 59 -31.27 19.52 -1.89
N ARG A 60 -31.09 19.48 -3.22
CA ARG A 60 -31.67 20.49 -4.13
C ARG A 60 -32.45 19.88 -5.29
N LEU A 61 -31.87 18.99 -6.10
CA LEU A 61 -32.53 18.49 -7.31
C LEU A 61 -33.83 17.73 -6.99
N MET A 62 -33.80 16.73 -6.11
CA MET A 62 -34.98 15.91 -5.80
C MET A 62 -36.11 16.75 -5.17
N PRO A 63 -35.87 17.62 -4.17
CA PRO A 63 -36.91 18.51 -3.65
C PRO A 63 -37.48 19.42 -4.73
N HIS A 64 -36.63 20.01 -5.60
CA HIS A 64 -37.08 20.91 -6.66
C HIS A 64 -37.96 20.19 -7.69
N LEU A 65 -37.58 18.98 -8.12
CA LEU A 65 -38.38 18.14 -9.00
C LEU A 65 -39.76 17.83 -8.39
N ARG A 66 -39.80 17.41 -7.12
CA ARG A 66 -41.07 17.10 -6.43
C ARG A 66 -41.98 18.33 -6.30
N GLN A 67 -41.41 19.48 -5.97
CA GLN A 67 -42.14 20.75 -5.92
C GLN A 67 -42.74 21.16 -7.28
N ASN A 68 -42.18 20.66 -8.38
CA ASN A 68 -42.64 20.92 -9.74
C ASN A 68 -43.41 19.73 -10.35
N GLY A 69 -43.97 18.84 -9.52
CA GLY A 69 -44.91 17.81 -9.97
C GLY A 69 -44.27 16.55 -10.54
N TYR A 70 -42.99 16.28 -10.28
CA TYR A 70 -42.35 15.02 -10.65
C TYR A 70 -42.37 14.00 -9.50
N ALA A 71 -42.70 12.76 -9.81
CA ALA A 71 -42.52 11.61 -8.93
C ALA A 71 -41.06 11.14 -8.98
N VAL A 72 -40.27 11.49 -7.97
CA VAL A 72 -38.85 11.11 -7.92
C VAL A 72 -38.71 9.75 -7.23
N LEU A 73 -38.27 8.75 -7.99
CA LEU A 73 -38.01 7.39 -7.52
C LEU A 73 -36.84 7.38 -6.52
N PRO A 74 -36.66 6.31 -5.73
CA PRO A 74 -35.45 6.13 -4.92
C PRO A 74 -34.21 6.19 -5.80
N THR A 75 -33.10 6.69 -5.25
CA THR A 75 -31.82 6.70 -5.97
C THR A 75 -31.35 5.27 -6.22
N GLY A 76 -31.16 4.93 -7.50
CA GLY A 76 -30.71 3.62 -7.94
C GLY A 76 -29.18 3.47 -7.89
N ARG A 77 -28.73 2.24 -7.63
CA ARG A 77 -27.33 1.77 -7.73
C ARG A 77 -27.26 0.57 -8.66
N VAL A 78 -26.21 0.48 -9.48
CA VAL A 78 -25.99 -0.65 -10.41
C VAL A 78 -24.95 -1.66 -9.88
N SER A 79 -24.21 -1.30 -8.83
CA SER A 79 -23.35 -2.24 -8.10
C SER A 79 -24.10 -3.00 -7.00
N GLY A 80 -23.43 -4.02 -6.47
CA GLY A 80 -23.93 -4.84 -5.37
C GLY A 80 -23.45 -6.26 -5.48
N GLU A 81 -23.20 -6.91 -4.34
CA GLU A 81 -23.06 -8.37 -4.28
C GLU A 81 -24.44 -9.02 -4.35
N LEU A 82 -24.50 -10.20 -4.96
CA LEU A 82 -25.73 -10.98 -4.99
C LEU A 82 -26.06 -11.49 -3.58
N PRO A 83 -27.34 -11.40 -3.13
CA PRO A 83 -27.74 -11.98 -1.86
C PRO A 83 -27.41 -13.48 -1.77
N GLN A 84 -27.15 -13.98 -0.56
CA GLN A 84 -26.88 -15.41 -0.36
C GLN A 84 -28.04 -16.28 -0.88
N GLY A 85 -27.72 -17.32 -1.63
CA GLY A 85 -28.71 -18.22 -2.24
C GLY A 85 -29.35 -17.70 -3.52
N VAL A 86 -28.97 -16.50 -4.00
CA VAL A 86 -29.41 -15.94 -5.27
C VAL A 86 -28.34 -16.22 -6.33
N GLY A 87 -28.73 -16.95 -7.38
CA GLY A 87 -27.87 -17.28 -8.52
C GLY A 87 -28.66 -17.30 -9.82
N GLY A 88 -27.96 -17.38 -10.96
CA GLY A 88 -28.63 -17.44 -12.28
C GLY A 88 -29.30 -16.13 -12.72
N VAL A 89 -28.88 -15.00 -12.15
CA VAL A 89 -29.33 -13.66 -12.52
C VAL A 89 -29.00 -13.40 -13.99
N GLY A 90 -30.02 -12.99 -14.76
CA GLY A 90 -29.89 -12.70 -16.19
C GLY A 90 -28.93 -11.54 -16.47
N ASN A 91 -29.14 -10.40 -15.79
CA ASN A 91 -28.27 -9.23 -15.88
C ASN A 91 -28.00 -8.68 -14.48
N VAL A 92 -26.75 -8.74 -14.02
CA VAL A 92 -26.37 -8.36 -12.65
C VAL A 92 -26.64 -6.88 -12.35
N PHE A 93 -26.43 -6.00 -13.34
CA PHE A 93 -26.57 -4.56 -13.17
C PHE A 93 -28.03 -4.14 -13.07
N VAL A 94 -28.87 -4.73 -13.93
CA VAL A 94 -30.33 -4.52 -13.88
C VAL A 94 -30.90 -5.07 -12.56
N PHE A 95 -30.46 -6.25 -12.14
CA PHE A 95 -30.90 -6.87 -10.89
C PHE A 95 -30.55 -6.02 -9.67
N ASN A 96 -29.31 -5.50 -9.61
CA ASN A 96 -28.88 -4.62 -8.52
C ASN A 96 -29.65 -3.29 -8.51
N LEU A 97 -29.93 -2.73 -9.70
CA LEU A 97 -30.79 -1.55 -9.82
C LEU A 97 -32.19 -1.80 -9.25
N MET A 98 -32.81 -2.94 -9.58
CA MET A 98 -34.12 -3.31 -9.04
C MET A 98 -34.09 -3.45 -7.51
N LEU A 99 -33.09 -4.14 -6.96
CA LEU A 99 -32.94 -4.28 -5.51
C LEU A 99 -32.77 -2.93 -4.80
N SER A 100 -32.02 -2.01 -5.42
CA SER A 100 -31.83 -0.65 -4.91
C SER A 100 -33.14 0.14 -4.91
N LEU A 101 -33.93 0.04 -5.97
CA LEU A 101 -35.20 0.78 -6.12
C LEU A 101 -36.32 0.20 -5.26
N ASP A 102 -36.40 -1.12 -5.13
CA ASP A 102 -37.32 -1.84 -4.24
C ASP A 102 -36.93 -1.70 -2.75
N GLN A 103 -35.77 -1.10 -2.46
CA GLN A 103 -35.25 -0.92 -1.10
C GLN A 103 -35.13 -2.25 -0.33
N SER A 104 -34.87 -3.34 -1.07
CA SER A 104 -34.79 -4.72 -0.54
C SER A 104 -36.02 -5.15 0.27
N ARG A 105 -37.23 -4.73 -0.12
CA ARG A 105 -38.48 -5.05 0.56
C ARG A 105 -39.15 -6.33 0.03
N SER A 106 -38.84 -6.70 -1.19
CA SER A 106 -39.37 -7.86 -1.89
C SER A 106 -38.37 -9.01 -1.93
N ASP A 107 -38.86 -10.23 -2.13
CA ASP A 107 -38.01 -11.41 -2.33
C ASP A 107 -37.13 -11.24 -3.60
N PRO A 108 -35.78 -11.23 -3.47
CA PRO A 108 -34.88 -11.06 -4.61
C PRO A 108 -35.05 -12.10 -5.72
N GLN A 109 -35.56 -13.30 -5.41
CA GLN A 109 -35.80 -14.36 -6.41
C GLN A 109 -36.77 -13.92 -7.51
N ARG A 110 -37.65 -12.95 -7.22
CA ARG A 110 -38.61 -12.40 -8.19
C ARG A 110 -37.93 -11.59 -9.30
N PHE A 111 -36.73 -11.09 -9.07
CA PHE A 111 -36.03 -10.19 -9.98
C PHE A 111 -35.03 -10.89 -10.90
N LEU A 112 -34.77 -12.19 -10.72
CA LEU A 112 -33.69 -12.92 -11.41
C LEU A 112 -33.65 -12.72 -12.93
N ARG A 113 -34.81 -12.60 -13.57
CA ARG A 113 -34.97 -12.41 -15.02
C ARG A 113 -36.09 -11.43 -15.37
N LEU A 114 -36.52 -10.62 -14.40
CA LEU A 114 -37.56 -9.62 -14.61
C LEU A 114 -36.99 -8.51 -15.51
N PRO A 115 -37.65 -8.11 -16.61
CA PRO A 115 -37.20 -6.97 -17.41
C PRO A 115 -37.33 -5.65 -16.64
N LEU A 116 -36.42 -4.70 -16.89
CA LEU A 116 -36.46 -3.38 -16.24
C LEU A 116 -37.79 -2.64 -16.49
N THR A 117 -38.34 -2.73 -17.70
CA THR A 117 -39.65 -2.13 -18.03
C THR A 117 -40.76 -2.65 -17.12
N ASP A 118 -40.86 -3.97 -16.97
CA ASP A 118 -41.92 -4.61 -16.17
C ASP A 118 -41.75 -4.29 -14.69
N PHE A 119 -40.50 -4.27 -14.21
CA PHE A 119 -40.19 -3.86 -12.84
C PHE A 119 -40.65 -2.43 -12.56
N LEU A 120 -40.27 -1.46 -13.41
CA LEU A 120 -40.65 -0.05 -13.22
C LEU A 120 -42.15 0.16 -13.32
N ALA A 121 -42.85 -0.59 -14.18
CA ALA A 121 -44.31 -0.55 -14.29
C ALA A 121 -45.04 -1.12 -13.05
N GLY A 122 -44.42 -2.06 -12.34
CA GLY A 122 -44.93 -2.63 -11.09
C GLY A 122 -44.36 -1.98 -9.82
N LEU A 123 -43.59 -0.90 -9.95
CA LEU A 123 -42.98 -0.24 -8.80
C LEU A 123 -43.99 0.75 -8.19
N VAL A 124 -44.49 0.43 -6.99
CA VAL A 124 -45.47 1.25 -6.28
C VAL A 124 -44.83 1.97 -5.11
N SER A 125 -45.40 3.11 -4.74
CA SER A 125 -44.98 3.86 -3.55
C SER A 125 -46.03 3.80 -2.45
N ASP A 126 -45.59 3.55 -1.22
CA ASP A 126 -46.47 3.57 -0.04
C ASP A 126 -46.78 5.02 0.42
N ASP A 127 -45.81 5.93 0.29
CA ASP A 127 -45.88 7.31 0.84
C ASP A 127 -45.10 8.35 0.02
N GLY A 128 -44.70 8.03 -1.21
CA GLY A 128 -43.85 8.85 -2.07
C GLY A 128 -42.35 8.79 -1.74
N GLN A 129 -41.95 8.07 -0.68
CA GLN A 129 -40.55 7.90 -0.26
C GLN A 129 -40.13 6.42 -0.22
N HIS A 130 -41.05 5.56 0.19
CA HIS A 130 -40.86 4.13 0.28
C HIS A 130 -41.51 3.45 -0.92
N TYR A 131 -40.76 2.56 -1.55
CA TYR A 131 -41.17 1.89 -2.77
C TYR A 131 -40.97 0.39 -2.64
N ARG A 132 -41.82 -0.36 -3.33
CA ARG A 132 -41.77 -1.83 -3.40
C ARG A 132 -42.36 -2.32 -4.71
N TYR A 133 -41.93 -3.48 -5.16
CA TYR A 133 -42.44 -4.10 -6.37
C TYR A 133 -43.71 -4.92 -6.13
N GLU A 134 -44.73 -4.66 -6.93
CA GLU A 134 -45.99 -5.40 -6.98
C GLU A 134 -46.34 -5.76 -8.43
N ALA A 135 -46.33 -7.06 -8.74
CA ALA A 135 -46.55 -7.55 -10.09
C ALA A 135 -47.94 -7.21 -10.67
N GLU A 136 -48.95 -7.04 -9.81
CA GLU A 136 -50.35 -6.82 -10.21
C GLU A 136 -50.76 -5.34 -10.21
N ALA A 137 -49.91 -4.43 -9.73
CA ALA A 137 -50.23 -3.00 -9.59
C ALA A 137 -50.61 -2.32 -10.92
N ARG A 138 -50.13 -2.85 -12.05
CA ARG A 138 -50.44 -2.35 -13.39
C ARG A 138 -51.93 -2.46 -13.76
N ALA A 139 -52.68 -3.38 -13.14
CA ALA A 139 -54.07 -3.67 -13.52
C ALA A 139 -55.10 -2.70 -12.93
N GLU A 140 -54.73 -1.92 -11.90
CA GLU A 140 -55.68 -1.09 -11.13
C GLU A 140 -55.60 0.42 -11.43
N ALA A 141 -54.63 0.86 -12.25
CA ALA A 141 -54.33 2.28 -12.51
C ALA A 141 -55.07 2.90 -13.72
N GLU A 142 -56.21 2.35 -14.15
CA GLU A 142 -57.04 2.94 -15.20
C GLU A 142 -57.72 4.22 -14.68
N GLY A 143 -57.14 5.40 -14.98
CA GLY A 143 -57.77 6.71 -14.75
C GLY A 143 -56.94 7.72 -13.94
N TYR A 144 -55.72 7.40 -13.52
CA TYR A 144 -54.82 8.39 -12.91
C TYR A 144 -54.11 9.20 -13.99
N VAL A 145 -54.00 10.52 -13.77
CA VAL A 145 -53.06 11.36 -14.52
C VAL A 145 -51.66 10.85 -14.20
N GLU A 146 -50.99 10.23 -15.16
CA GLU A 146 -49.65 9.71 -14.98
C GLU A 146 -48.69 10.86 -14.67
N THR A 147 -48.16 10.88 -13.45
CA THR A 147 -47.16 11.85 -13.02
C THR A 147 -45.82 11.54 -13.70
N PRO A 148 -45.07 12.53 -14.23
CA PRO A 148 -43.71 12.33 -14.70
C PRO A 148 -42.80 11.69 -13.63
N HIS A 149 -42.18 10.55 -13.95
CA HIS A 149 -41.27 9.84 -13.05
C HIS A 149 -39.82 10.20 -13.35
N VAL A 150 -39.00 10.39 -12.31
CA VAL A 150 -37.56 10.61 -12.45
C VAL A 150 -36.80 9.48 -11.78
N LEU A 151 -36.09 8.69 -12.59
CA LEU A 151 -35.12 7.69 -12.15
C LEU A 151 -33.73 8.31 -12.08
N ILE A 152 -33.17 8.41 -10.89
CA ILE A 152 -31.79 8.87 -10.69
C ILE A 152 -30.92 7.65 -10.41
N ILE A 153 -29.94 7.38 -11.26
CA ILE A 153 -28.93 6.33 -11.05
C ILE A 153 -27.62 7.00 -10.68
N ASP A 154 -27.25 6.90 -9.40
CA ASP A 154 -26.06 7.55 -8.87
C ASP A 154 -24.86 6.59 -8.90
N GLN A 155 -23.62 7.10 -8.98
CA GLN A 155 -22.40 6.28 -9.14
C GLN A 155 -22.47 5.30 -10.34
N PHE A 156 -23.01 5.75 -11.46
CA PHE A 156 -23.22 4.95 -12.66
C PHE A 156 -21.91 4.40 -13.27
N GLU A 157 -20.74 4.96 -12.93
CA GLU A 157 -19.44 4.36 -13.27
C GLU A 157 -19.27 2.92 -12.75
N GLU A 158 -20.05 2.53 -11.74
CA GLU A 158 -20.06 1.19 -11.17
C GLU A 158 -20.46 0.11 -12.16
N LEU A 159 -21.18 0.46 -13.22
CA LEU A 159 -21.44 -0.43 -14.35
C LEU A 159 -20.13 -0.96 -14.98
N ILE A 160 -19.06 -0.15 -14.92
CA ILE A 160 -17.74 -0.44 -15.49
C ILE A 160 -16.80 -1.01 -14.43
N THR A 161 -16.80 -0.43 -13.23
CA THR A 161 -15.83 -0.78 -12.18
C THR A 161 -16.21 -2.02 -11.39
N THR A 162 -17.49 -2.40 -11.37
CA THR A 162 -17.98 -3.60 -10.68
C THR A 162 -18.26 -4.74 -11.65
N HIS A 163 -18.14 -5.98 -11.16
CA HIS A 163 -18.35 -7.20 -11.94
C HIS A 163 -17.63 -7.20 -13.31
N PRO A 164 -16.31 -6.96 -13.38
CA PRO A 164 -15.60 -6.78 -14.65
C PRO A 164 -15.71 -8.01 -15.58
N ALA A 165 -15.87 -9.21 -15.02
CA ALA A 165 -16.09 -10.44 -15.78
C ALA A 165 -17.46 -10.50 -16.48
N ARG A 166 -18.46 -9.74 -16.01
CA ARG A 166 -19.83 -9.67 -16.58
C ARG A 166 -20.01 -8.50 -17.53
N TRP A 167 -18.93 -8.03 -18.17
CA TRP A 167 -18.98 -6.94 -19.14
C TRP A 167 -19.97 -7.15 -20.31
N PRO A 168 -20.28 -8.38 -20.81
CA PRO A 168 -21.26 -8.55 -21.89
C PRO A 168 -22.68 -8.11 -21.52
N GLU A 169 -23.01 -8.04 -20.23
CA GLU A 169 -24.33 -7.62 -19.74
C GLU A 169 -24.53 -6.11 -19.77
N ARG A 170 -23.47 -5.32 -19.97
CA ARG A 170 -23.54 -3.86 -20.00
C ARG A 170 -24.36 -3.36 -21.18
N GLU A 171 -24.16 -3.94 -22.36
CA GLU A 171 -24.94 -3.58 -23.55
C GLU A 171 -26.43 -3.86 -23.34
N ASP A 172 -26.76 -5.02 -22.77
CA ASP A 172 -28.13 -5.40 -22.46
C ASP A 172 -28.77 -4.44 -21.43
N PHE A 173 -28.03 -3.98 -20.43
CA PHE A 173 -28.50 -2.96 -19.49
C PHE A 173 -28.95 -1.68 -20.22
N PHE A 174 -28.12 -1.15 -21.13
CA PHE A 174 -28.48 0.04 -21.90
C PHE A 174 -29.69 -0.20 -22.80
N ARG A 175 -29.80 -1.37 -23.44
CA ARG A 175 -30.98 -1.73 -24.25
C ARG A 175 -32.26 -1.82 -23.41
N GLN A 176 -32.18 -2.33 -22.19
CA GLN A 176 -33.32 -2.37 -21.27
C GLN A 176 -33.71 -0.97 -20.80
N LEU A 177 -32.74 -0.10 -20.51
CA LEU A 177 -32.99 1.29 -20.14
C LEU A 177 -33.65 2.08 -21.28
N ASP A 178 -33.16 1.93 -22.52
CA ASP A 178 -33.76 2.55 -23.70
C ASP A 178 -35.20 2.09 -23.91
N ARG A 179 -35.47 0.78 -23.80
CA ARG A 179 -36.83 0.23 -23.88
C ARG A 179 -37.74 0.79 -22.80
N ALA A 180 -37.30 0.84 -21.54
CA ALA A 180 -38.09 1.42 -20.46
C ALA A 180 -38.47 2.89 -20.71
N MET A 181 -37.55 3.67 -21.31
CA MET A 181 -37.83 5.05 -21.71
C MET A 181 -38.73 5.14 -22.95
N ALA A 182 -38.63 4.21 -23.90
CA ALA A 182 -39.48 4.17 -25.08
C ALA A 182 -40.92 3.78 -24.72
N ASP A 183 -41.08 2.79 -23.84
CA ASP A 183 -42.38 2.26 -23.41
C ASP A 183 -43.11 3.21 -22.45
N ASN A 184 -42.37 4.00 -21.67
CA ASN A 184 -42.92 5.01 -20.77
C ASN A 184 -42.47 6.43 -21.19
N PRO A 185 -43.30 7.21 -21.90
CA PRO A 185 -42.95 8.56 -22.33
C PRO A 185 -42.81 9.54 -21.15
N LEU A 186 -43.31 9.17 -19.97
CA LEU A 186 -43.24 9.95 -18.74
C LEU A 186 -42.07 9.54 -17.82
N LEU A 187 -41.12 8.74 -18.32
CA LEU A 187 -39.89 8.43 -17.61
C LEU A 187 -38.75 9.38 -18.01
N TRP A 188 -38.20 10.06 -17.02
CA TRP A 188 -36.95 10.81 -17.06
C TRP A 188 -35.86 10.03 -16.35
N VAL A 189 -34.64 10.07 -16.89
CA VAL A 189 -33.48 9.37 -16.37
C VAL A 189 -32.33 10.34 -16.17
N VAL A 190 -31.76 10.35 -14.97
CA VAL A 190 -30.55 11.10 -14.62
C VAL A 190 -29.46 10.10 -14.27
N LEU A 191 -28.43 10.02 -15.11
CA LEU A 191 -27.26 9.16 -14.89
C LEU A 191 -26.13 9.99 -14.30
N THR A 192 -25.67 9.65 -13.10
CA THR A 192 -24.60 10.41 -12.44
C THR A 192 -23.33 9.57 -12.30
N PHE A 193 -22.17 10.15 -12.60
CA PHE A 193 -20.91 9.40 -12.52
C PHE A 193 -19.67 10.31 -12.41
N ARG A 194 -18.51 9.68 -12.24
CA ARG A 194 -17.20 10.34 -12.22
C ARG A 194 -16.70 10.66 -13.64
N GLU A 195 -16.16 11.87 -13.81
CA GLU A 195 -15.65 12.32 -15.12
C GLU A 195 -14.58 11.39 -15.73
N ASP A 196 -13.77 10.74 -14.89
CA ASP A 196 -12.71 9.79 -15.28
C ASP A 196 -13.25 8.61 -16.13
N TYR A 197 -14.55 8.28 -16.01
CA TYR A 197 -15.19 7.15 -16.70
C TYR A 197 -16.02 7.57 -17.90
N LEU A 198 -16.04 8.86 -18.28
CA LEU A 198 -16.84 9.36 -19.40
C LEU A 198 -16.47 8.65 -20.72
N ALA A 199 -15.17 8.47 -20.98
CA ALA A 199 -14.70 7.78 -22.18
C ALA A 199 -15.13 6.32 -22.24
N ALA A 200 -15.25 5.65 -21.09
CA ALA A 200 -15.62 4.24 -21.00
C ALA A 200 -17.11 3.99 -21.25
N ILE A 201 -17.97 5.02 -21.10
CA ILE A 201 -19.42 4.93 -21.35
C ILE A 201 -19.75 5.26 -22.82
N GLU A 202 -18.92 6.05 -23.50
CA GLU A 202 -19.17 6.52 -24.88
C GLU A 202 -19.53 5.40 -25.89
N PRO A 203 -18.93 4.19 -25.87
CA PRO A 203 -19.33 3.10 -26.78
C PRO A 203 -20.81 2.72 -26.69
N TYR A 204 -21.41 2.89 -25.52
CA TYR A 204 -22.81 2.54 -25.26
C TYR A 204 -23.79 3.69 -25.55
N ALA A 205 -23.30 4.91 -25.78
CA ALA A 205 -24.16 6.08 -26.03
C ALA A 205 -25.09 5.87 -27.23
N SER A 206 -24.63 5.14 -28.25
CA SER A 206 -25.42 4.82 -29.45
C SER A 206 -26.64 3.93 -29.19
N LEU A 207 -26.69 3.24 -28.05
CA LEU A 207 -27.76 2.34 -27.65
C LEU A 207 -28.96 3.05 -27.01
N LEU A 208 -28.78 4.31 -26.60
CA LEU A 208 -29.84 5.11 -25.99
C LEU A 208 -30.38 6.15 -26.98
N THR A 209 -31.70 6.30 -26.99
CA THR A 209 -32.40 7.39 -27.66
C THR A 209 -31.89 8.72 -27.12
N GLY A 210 -31.46 9.63 -28.00
CA GLY A 210 -30.84 10.90 -27.62
C GLY A 210 -29.32 10.86 -27.40
N LYS A 211 -28.68 9.69 -27.50
CA LYS A 211 -27.21 9.50 -27.52
C LYS A 211 -26.43 10.17 -26.36
N MET A 212 -27.03 10.27 -25.17
CA MET A 212 -26.43 10.93 -23.99
C MET A 212 -25.90 12.35 -24.30
N ARG A 213 -26.61 13.12 -25.13
CA ARG A 213 -26.19 14.47 -25.55
C ARG A 213 -26.38 15.54 -24.48
N ALA A 214 -27.42 15.42 -23.67
CA ALA A 214 -27.67 16.34 -22.57
C ALA A 214 -26.69 16.05 -21.42
N ARG A 215 -25.69 16.93 -21.27
CA ARG A 215 -24.55 16.74 -20.39
C ARG A 215 -24.43 17.92 -19.45
N PHE A 216 -24.43 17.66 -18.14
CA PHE A 216 -24.17 18.65 -17.11
C PHE A 216 -22.86 18.33 -16.39
N TYR A 217 -21.92 19.25 -16.51
CA TYR A 217 -20.66 19.19 -15.78
C TYR A 217 -20.69 20.08 -14.55
N MET A 218 -20.43 19.52 -13.37
CA MET A 218 -20.28 20.31 -12.15
C MET A 218 -18.80 20.39 -11.74
N GLN A 219 -18.30 21.62 -11.67
CA GLN A 219 -16.97 21.91 -11.18
C GLN A 219 -16.88 21.73 -9.66
N ARG A 220 -15.65 21.62 -9.15
CA ARG A 220 -15.39 21.75 -7.71
C ARG A 220 -15.83 23.13 -7.22
N MET A 221 -16.00 23.26 -5.91
CA MET A 221 -16.54 24.46 -5.30
C MET A 221 -15.54 25.61 -5.47
N ASP A 222 -15.96 26.68 -6.16
CA ASP A 222 -15.12 27.87 -6.31
C ASP A 222 -15.07 28.71 -5.03
N TYR A 223 -14.29 29.78 -5.04
CA TYR A 223 -14.13 30.66 -3.89
C TYR A 223 -15.45 31.25 -3.38
N ALA A 224 -16.30 31.76 -4.27
CA ALA A 224 -17.53 32.43 -3.90
C ALA A 224 -18.55 31.43 -3.34
N ALA A 225 -18.68 30.27 -3.99
CA ALA A 225 -19.49 29.16 -3.54
C ALA A 225 -19.04 28.66 -2.16
N ALA A 226 -17.74 28.49 -1.94
CA ALA A 226 -17.20 28.05 -0.66
C ALA A 226 -17.46 29.06 0.45
N LEU A 227 -17.31 30.36 0.15
CA LEU A 227 -17.60 31.42 1.10
C LEU A 227 -19.07 31.40 1.56
N GLU A 228 -20.01 31.22 0.63
CA GLU A 228 -21.43 31.07 0.98
C GLU A 228 -21.70 29.80 1.81
N ALA A 229 -21.08 28.67 1.46
CA ALA A 229 -21.20 27.40 2.16
C ALA A 229 -20.69 27.46 3.61
N VAL A 230 -19.77 28.39 3.90
CA VAL A 230 -19.25 28.66 5.26
C VAL A 230 -20.11 29.68 5.99
N GLN A 231 -20.35 30.84 5.39
CA GLN A 231 -20.92 31.97 6.11
C GLN A 231 -22.41 31.77 6.42
N LYS A 232 -23.20 31.27 5.45
CA LYS A 232 -24.67 31.23 5.58
C LYS A 232 -25.13 30.29 6.70
N PRO A 233 -24.64 29.03 6.83
CA PRO A 233 -25.03 28.16 7.94
C PRO A 233 -24.71 28.76 9.31
N ALA A 234 -23.51 29.33 9.48
CA ALA A 234 -23.09 29.93 10.75
C ALA A 234 -23.90 31.18 11.12
N ALA A 235 -24.19 32.04 10.15
CA ALA A 235 -25.02 33.22 10.34
C ALA A 235 -26.47 32.84 10.73
N GLN A 236 -27.06 31.84 10.07
CA GLN A 236 -28.40 31.34 10.41
C GLN A 236 -28.48 30.73 11.80
N ALA A 237 -27.39 30.10 12.26
CA ALA A 237 -27.27 29.59 13.62
C ALA A 237 -26.83 30.64 14.65
N GLY A 238 -26.82 31.93 14.29
CA GLY A 238 -26.58 33.05 15.22
C GLY A 238 -25.12 33.30 15.58
N ARG A 239 -24.16 32.80 14.79
CA ARG A 239 -22.71 33.05 14.96
C ARG A 239 -22.06 33.37 13.61
N PRO A 240 -22.25 34.57 13.06
CA PRO A 240 -21.59 34.95 11.82
C PRO A 240 -20.06 34.98 11.97
N PHE A 241 -19.35 34.92 10.85
CA PHE A 241 -17.91 35.15 10.85
C PHE A 241 -17.60 36.64 10.96
N ALA A 242 -16.61 37.00 11.77
CA ALA A 242 -16.08 38.36 11.77
C ALA A 242 -15.46 38.68 10.38
N PRO A 243 -15.39 39.96 9.98
CA PRO A 243 -14.89 40.34 8.66
C PRO A 243 -13.48 39.77 8.36
N GLY A 244 -13.32 39.13 7.19
CA GLY A 244 -12.05 38.56 6.74
C GLY A 244 -11.72 37.17 7.30
N VAL A 245 -12.48 36.67 8.28
CA VAL A 245 -12.20 35.36 8.91
C VAL A 245 -12.59 34.21 8.00
N ALA A 246 -13.79 34.25 7.41
CA ALA A 246 -14.23 33.21 6.49
C ALA A 246 -13.34 33.17 5.22
N GLU A 247 -12.95 34.35 4.73
CA GLU A 247 -12.04 34.51 3.60
C GLU A 247 -10.68 33.87 3.89
N SER A 248 -10.12 34.12 5.08
CA SER A 248 -8.86 33.49 5.51
C SER A 248 -8.99 31.98 5.62
N LEU A 249 -10.12 31.46 6.11
CA LEU A 249 -10.37 30.03 6.16
C LEU A 249 -10.41 29.41 4.75
N ILE A 250 -11.13 30.04 3.83
CA ILE A 250 -11.22 29.59 2.44
C ILE A 250 -9.85 29.66 1.75
N ASP A 251 -9.07 30.71 1.97
CA ASP A 251 -7.73 30.80 1.40
C ASP A 251 -6.80 29.71 1.96
N ASN A 252 -6.88 29.38 3.25
CA ASN A 252 -6.16 28.24 3.82
C ASN A 252 -6.58 26.91 3.15
N LEU A 253 -7.88 26.69 2.95
CA LEU A 253 -8.41 25.50 2.26
C LEU A 253 -8.02 25.42 0.78
N ARG A 254 -7.70 26.57 0.17
CA ARG A 254 -7.28 26.66 -1.24
C ARG A 254 -5.78 26.53 -1.39
N GLN A 255 -4.97 26.57 -0.34
CA GLN A 255 -3.53 26.42 -0.48
C GLN A 255 -3.22 25.07 -1.11
N ILE A 256 -2.80 25.07 -2.38
CA ILE A 256 -2.42 23.85 -3.07
C ILE A 256 -1.11 23.39 -2.43
N LYS A 257 -1.14 22.24 -1.75
CA LYS A 257 0.06 21.42 -1.70
C LYS A 257 0.33 20.98 -3.12
N VAL A 258 1.29 21.64 -3.76
CA VAL A 258 1.90 21.10 -4.97
C VAL A 258 2.62 19.85 -4.48
N GLN A 259 1.90 18.73 -4.43
CA GLN A 259 2.51 17.42 -4.57
C GLN A 259 3.04 17.41 -6.00
N THR A 260 4.23 17.98 -6.18
CA THR A 260 5.05 17.65 -7.32
C THR A 260 5.26 16.15 -7.18
N GLN A 261 4.52 15.39 -7.99
CA GLN A 261 5.02 14.13 -8.48
C GLN A 261 6.40 14.46 -9.05
N LEU A 262 7.45 14.18 -8.28
CA LEU A 262 8.81 14.07 -8.78
C LEU A 262 8.79 12.85 -9.70
N VAL A 263 8.33 13.05 -10.92
CA VAL A 263 8.82 12.28 -12.05
C VAL A 263 10.20 12.88 -12.35
N PRO A 264 11.30 12.13 -12.20
CA PRO A 264 12.58 12.60 -12.70
C PRO A 264 12.54 12.48 -14.22
N THR A 265 12.04 13.51 -14.90
CA THR A 265 12.34 13.69 -16.33
C THR A 265 13.65 14.45 -16.41
N ALA A 266 14.73 13.70 -16.57
CA ALA A 266 15.92 14.22 -17.22
C ALA A 266 15.57 14.64 -18.65
N ASP A 267 16.24 15.70 -19.11
CA ASP A 267 16.28 16.23 -20.46
C ASP A 267 15.01 16.92 -20.99
N LEU A 268 15.06 18.26 -20.99
CA LEU A 268 14.91 19.13 -22.18
C LEU A 268 15.22 20.60 -21.82
N ALA A 269 15.98 21.26 -22.71
CA ALA A 269 16.49 22.63 -22.61
C ALA A 269 15.38 23.72 -22.66
N PRO A 270 15.69 25.00 -22.36
CA PRO A 270 14.72 25.95 -21.81
C PRO A 270 13.75 26.50 -22.85
N ALA A 271 12.46 26.54 -22.47
CA ALA A 271 11.39 27.14 -23.25
C ALA A 271 11.39 28.68 -23.13
N VAL A 272 11.20 29.29 -24.30
CA VAL A 272 10.97 30.72 -24.54
C VAL A 272 9.77 31.22 -23.73
N ALA A 273 9.96 32.32 -23.00
CA ALA A 273 8.92 33.04 -22.31
C ALA A 273 7.95 33.68 -23.32
N LEU A 274 6.68 33.25 -23.28
CA LEU A 274 5.55 33.96 -23.88
C LEU A 274 4.82 34.69 -22.76
N GLU A 275 4.93 36.02 -22.79
CA GLU A 275 4.14 36.94 -21.99
C GLU A 275 2.67 36.86 -22.43
N ALA A 276 1.77 36.58 -21.47
CA ALA A 276 0.35 36.85 -21.61
C ALA A 276 -0.25 37.24 -20.25
N SER A 277 -0.25 38.55 -20.01
CA SER A 277 -1.33 39.36 -19.42
C SER A 277 -2.20 38.80 -18.28
N GLY A 278 -2.09 39.41 -17.09
CA GLY A 278 -3.28 39.87 -16.34
C GLY A 278 -3.45 39.38 -14.89
N GLY A 279 -3.11 40.27 -13.93
CA GLY A 279 -3.65 40.26 -12.56
C GLY A 279 -2.60 40.09 -11.44
N PRO A 280 -2.62 40.91 -10.36
CA PRO A 280 -1.61 40.84 -9.31
C PRO A 280 -1.74 39.53 -8.54
N ARG A 281 -0.84 38.58 -8.82
CA ARG A 281 -0.57 37.43 -7.95
C ARG A 281 0.11 37.97 -6.69
N SER A 282 -0.67 38.15 -5.62
CA SER A 282 -0.14 38.32 -4.28
C SER A 282 0.54 37.01 -3.88
N VAL A 283 1.85 36.95 -4.08
CA VAL A 283 2.71 35.90 -3.52
C VAL A 283 3.11 36.37 -2.13
N VAL A 284 2.41 35.87 -1.12
CA VAL A 284 2.88 35.92 0.27
C VAL A 284 3.14 34.48 0.68
N GLY A 285 4.42 34.10 0.72
CA GLY A 285 4.90 32.83 1.26
C GLY A 285 4.57 31.59 0.44
N GLY A 286 5.35 31.30 -0.62
CA GLY A 286 5.60 29.94 -1.16
C GLY A 286 4.42 29.06 -1.64
N HIS A 287 3.16 29.43 -1.39
CA HIS A 287 1.98 28.62 -1.68
C HIS A 287 1.17 29.28 -2.79
N SER A 288 0.88 28.53 -3.86
CA SER A 288 -0.07 28.99 -4.88
C SER A 288 -1.50 28.65 -4.43
N LEU A 289 -2.37 29.65 -4.40
CA LEU A 289 -3.79 29.44 -4.09
C LEU A 289 -4.46 28.74 -5.26
N GLY A 290 -5.05 27.58 -4.99
CA GLY A 290 -5.89 26.86 -5.93
C GLY A 290 -7.16 27.60 -6.25
N GLN A 291 -7.77 27.24 -7.37
CA GLN A 291 -9.02 27.85 -7.82
C GLN A 291 -10.24 27.29 -7.07
N PHE A 292 -10.12 26.11 -6.48
CA PHE A 292 -11.25 25.38 -5.91
C PHE A 292 -10.96 24.89 -4.49
N VAL A 293 -12.04 24.72 -3.72
CA VAL A 293 -12.06 24.09 -2.40
C VAL A 293 -12.62 22.67 -2.53
N GLU A 294 -12.06 21.75 -1.74
CA GLU A 294 -12.55 20.38 -1.63
C GLU A 294 -13.73 20.33 -0.64
N PRO A 295 -14.96 19.99 -1.09
CA PRO A 295 -16.16 20.08 -0.25
C PRO A 295 -16.13 19.24 1.03
N VAL A 296 -15.54 18.05 1.02
CA VAL A 296 -15.50 17.19 2.21
C VAL A 296 -14.57 17.76 3.26
N GLN A 297 -13.39 18.24 2.85
CA GLN A 297 -12.48 18.93 3.76
C GLN A 297 -13.11 20.20 4.35
N LEU A 298 -13.82 20.99 3.52
CA LEU A 298 -14.59 22.16 3.98
C LEU A 298 -15.61 21.76 5.06
N GLN A 299 -16.41 20.72 4.80
CA GLN A 299 -17.41 20.23 5.75
C GLN A 299 -16.78 19.81 7.08
N VAL A 300 -15.66 19.08 7.04
CA VAL A 300 -14.96 18.61 8.25
C VAL A 300 -14.43 19.78 9.07
N VAL A 301 -13.79 20.74 8.41
CA VAL A 301 -13.24 21.92 9.05
C VAL A 301 -14.34 22.76 9.71
N CYS A 302 -15.42 23.05 8.98
CA CYS A 302 -16.53 23.82 9.53
C CYS A 302 -17.24 23.08 10.66
N TYR A 303 -17.41 21.76 10.52
CA TYR A 303 -17.97 20.93 11.58
C TYR A 303 -17.11 21.01 12.84
N GLN A 304 -15.80 20.76 12.75
CA GLN A 304 -14.87 20.80 13.89
C GLN A 304 -14.79 22.20 14.52
N LEU A 305 -14.74 23.24 13.69
CA LEU A 305 -14.78 24.63 14.16
C LEU A 305 -16.02 24.87 15.04
N TRP A 306 -17.19 24.43 14.58
CA TRP A 306 -18.42 24.59 15.35
C TRP A 306 -18.44 23.73 16.62
N GLU A 307 -17.95 22.48 16.57
CA GLU A 307 -17.83 21.63 17.74
C GLU A 307 -16.92 22.26 18.82
N ASN A 308 -15.82 22.91 18.42
CA ASN A 308 -14.90 23.61 19.34
C ASN A 308 -15.51 24.88 19.97
N LEU A 309 -16.49 25.47 19.29
CA LEU A 309 -17.24 26.64 19.76
C LEU A 309 -18.45 26.24 20.62
N ARG A 310 -18.85 24.98 20.62
CA ARG A 310 -20.02 24.51 21.36
C ARG A 310 -19.82 24.79 22.86
N GLY A 311 -20.83 25.39 23.49
CA GLY A 311 -20.80 25.77 24.90
C GLY A 311 -20.11 27.11 25.21
N ARG A 312 -19.47 27.76 24.23
CA ARG A 312 -18.98 29.15 24.39
C ARG A 312 -20.15 30.14 24.31
N PRO A 313 -20.04 31.37 24.88
CA PRO A 313 -21.06 32.42 24.72
C PRO A 313 -21.33 32.74 23.25
N ALA A 314 -22.55 33.18 22.92
CA ALA A 314 -22.89 33.65 21.57
C ALA A 314 -21.98 34.81 21.15
N GLY A 315 -21.54 34.81 19.89
CA GLY A 315 -20.61 35.80 19.36
C GLY A 315 -20.06 35.39 17.99
N ASP A 316 -19.39 36.34 17.34
CA ASP A 316 -18.79 36.15 16.03
C ASP A 316 -17.65 35.13 16.07
N ILE A 317 -17.47 34.39 14.98
CA ILE A 317 -16.31 33.52 14.79
C ILE A 317 -15.11 34.40 14.44
N THR A 318 -14.07 34.34 15.27
CA THR A 318 -12.92 35.24 15.23
C THR A 318 -11.68 34.59 14.61
N PRO A 319 -10.62 35.35 14.26
CA PRO A 319 -9.35 34.77 13.82
C PRO A 319 -8.72 33.82 14.83
N ARG A 320 -8.95 34.04 16.13
CA ARG A 320 -8.45 33.18 17.20
C ARG A 320 -9.11 31.80 17.14
N ASP A 321 -10.39 31.72 16.83
CA ASP A 321 -11.10 30.44 16.73
C ASP A 321 -10.55 29.60 15.55
N LEU A 322 -10.12 30.24 14.45
CA LEU A 322 -9.42 29.56 13.37
C LEU A 322 -8.01 29.10 13.76
N GLN A 323 -7.28 29.88 14.57
CA GLN A 323 -5.97 29.46 15.08
C GLN A 323 -6.10 28.24 16.00
N GLU A 324 -7.15 28.19 16.83
CA GLU A 324 -7.44 27.04 17.71
C GLU A 324 -7.83 25.78 16.93
N LEU A 325 -8.40 25.91 15.73
CA LEU A 325 -8.67 24.78 14.84
C LEU A 325 -7.37 24.10 14.35
N GLY A 326 -6.29 24.86 14.22
CA GLY A 326 -4.98 24.37 13.81
C GLY A 326 -4.82 24.21 12.30
N ASN A 327 -4.07 23.18 11.87
CA ASN A 327 -3.72 23.02 10.47
C ASN A 327 -4.89 22.40 9.67
N VAL A 328 -5.52 23.24 8.86
CA VAL A 328 -6.61 22.87 7.94
C VAL A 328 -6.23 21.72 6.99
N ASP A 329 -4.97 21.57 6.62
CA ASP A 329 -4.49 20.45 5.78
C ASP A 329 -4.54 19.10 6.49
N ARG A 330 -4.44 19.10 7.83
CA ARG A 330 -4.54 17.90 8.65
C ARG A 330 -5.97 17.61 9.09
N ALA A 331 -6.94 18.47 8.76
CA ALA A 331 -8.30 18.36 9.31
C ALA A 331 -8.94 16.97 9.14
N LEU A 332 -8.78 16.33 7.99
CA LEU A 332 -9.30 14.96 7.76
C LEU A 332 -8.60 13.91 8.63
N ALA A 333 -7.27 14.00 8.77
CA ALA A 333 -6.49 13.11 9.62
C ALA A 333 -6.82 13.34 11.10
N ASP A 334 -6.90 14.60 11.52
CA ASP A 334 -7.21 14.98 12.91
C ASP A 334 -8.66 14.60 13.26
N PHE A 335 -9.59 14.70 12.31
CA PHE A 335 -10.96 14.22 12.47
C PHE A 335 -11.01 12.70 12.72
N TYR A 336 -10.26 11.94 11.91
CA TYR A 336 -10.11 10.50 12.10
C TYR A 336 -9.48 10.16 13.46
N GLU A 337 -8.39 10.82 13.85
CA GLU A 337 -7.72 10.63 15.15
C GLU A 337 -8.65 10.91 16.33
N GLN A 338 -9.42 12.00 16.26
CA GLN A 338 -10.41 12.34 17.29
C GLN A 338 -11.53 11.29 17.38
N ALA A 339 -12.00 10.79 16.23
CA ALA A 339 -13.02 9.75 16.20
C ALA A 339 -12.50 8.42 16.76
N LEU A 340 -11.26 8.03 16.44
CA LEU A 340 -10.58 6.87 17.03
C LEU A 340 -10.50 7.01 18.55
N ALA A 341 -9.96 8.12 19.06
CA ALA A 341 -9.79 8.34 20.49
C ALA A 341 -11.13 8.25 21.26
N LYS A 342 -12.20 8.84 20.70
CA LYS A 342 -13.55 8.72 21.25
C LYS A 342 -14.07 7.28 21.21
N ALA A 343 -13.87 6.56 20.12
CA ALA A 343 -14.31 5.17 19.99
C ALA A 343 -13.60 4.26 21.00
N ILE A 344 -12.28 4.37 21.12
CA ILE A 344 -11.45 3.63 22.08
C ILE A 344 -11.94 3.87 23.51
N THR A 345 -12.18 5.14 23.87
CA THR A 345 -12.67 5.51 25.20
C THR A 345 -14.08 4.97 25.48
N ALA A 346 -14.95 5.00 24.47
CA ALA A 346 -16.36 4.62 24.62
C ALA A 346 -16.60 3.10 24.62
N THR A 347 -15.81 2.33 23.86
CA THR A 347 -16.06 0.89 23.66
C THR A 347 -14.94 -0.02 24.19
N ALA A 348 -13.87 0.55 24.75
CA ALA A 348 -12.68 -0.17 25.20
C ALA A 348 -12.02 -1.05 24.11
N GLN A 349 -12.27 -0.75 22.82
CA GLN A 349 -11.58 -1.40 21.71
C GLN A 349 -10.09 -1.03 21.70
N SER A 350 -9.23 -2.00 21.39
CA SER A 350 -7.80 -1.80 21.22
C SER A 350 -7.50 -0.86 20.04
N GLU A 351 -6.71 0.19 20.27
CA GLU A 351 -6.32 1.14 19.21
C GLU A 351 -5.59 0.47 18.04
N PRO A 352 -4.60 -0.42 18.26
CA PRO A 352 -3.92 -1.13 17.16
C PRO A 352 -4.88 -1.97 16.31
N GLU A 353 -5.81 -2.69 16.94
CA GLU A 353 -6.80 -3.50 16.22
C GLU A 353 -7.74 -2.63 15.38
N LEU A 354 -8.11 -1.45 15.89
CA LEU A 354 -8.98 -0.53 15.18
C LEU A 354 -8.28 0.08 13.97
N ARG A 355 -7.02 0.51 14.13
CA ARG A 355 -6.21 1.05 13.02
C ARG A 355 -5.95 -0.01 11.94
N ASP A 356 -5.64 -1.24 12.33
CA ASP A 356 -5.49 -2.36 11.40
C ASP A 356 -6.80 -2.67 10.65
N TRP A 357 -7.93 -2.63 11.35
CA TRP A 357 -9.25 -2.83 10.75
C TRP A 357 -9.57 -1.78 9.67
N PHE A 358 -9.26 -0.50 9.92
CA PHE A 358 -9.39 0.55 8.91
C PHE A 358 -8.55 0.27 7.66
N GLU A 359 -7.29 -0.10 7.85
CA GLU A 359 -6.34 -0.28 6.75
C GLU A 359 -6.54 -1.57 5.95
N ARG A 360 -6.92 -2.66 6.61
CA ARG A 360 -7.03 -3.99 5.96
C ARG A 360 -8.45 -4.39 5.58
N LYS A 361 -9.48 -3.79 6.18
CA LYS A 361 -10.88 -4.17 5.96
C LYS A 361 -11.68 -3.08 5.25
N LEU A 362 -11.48 -1.82 5.61
CA LEU A 362 -12.20 -0.68 5.01
C LEU A 362 -11.45 0.01 3.88
N ILE A 363 -10.17 -0.29 3.70
CA ILE A 363 -9.35 0.19 2.59
C ILE A 363 -8.85 -1.06 1.86
N THR A 364 -9.12 -1.13 0.56
CA THR A 364 -8.63 -2.22 -0.29
C THR A 364 -7.14 -2.05 -0.56
N GLU A 365 -6.43 -3.10 -0.93
CA GLU A 365 -5.03 -3.01 -1.41
C GLU A 365 -4.84 -2.01 -2.57
N ALA A 366 -5.86 -1.83 -3.41
CA ALA A 366 -5.86 -0.87 -4.51
C ALA A 366 -6.06 0.61 -4.07
N GLY A 367 -6.14 0.89 -2.76
CA GLY A 367 -6.35 2.24 -2.23
C GLY A 367 -7.76 2.81 -2.46
N THR A 368 -8.76 1.94 -2.56
CA THR A 368 -10.19 2.30 -2.69
C THR A 368 -10.98 1.91 -1.43
N ARG A 369 -12.21 2.41 -1.30
CA ARG A 369 -13.10 2.03 -0.20
C ARG A 369 -13.46 0.55 -0.27
N GLY A 370 -13.13 -0.18 0.80
CA GLY A 370 -13.67 -1.50 1.08
C GLY A 370 -15.00 -1.41 1.82
N SER A 371 -15.76 -2.50 1.77
CA SER A 371 -17.02 -2.66 2.48
C SER A 371 -16.96 -3.86 3.43
N VAL A 372 -17.50 -3.70 4.63
CA VAL A 372 -17.49 -4.75 5.66
C VAL A 372 -18.91 -5.04 6.13
N TYR A 373 -19.32 -6.30 6.08
CA TYR A 373 -20.65 -6.71 6.54
C TYR A 373 -20.83 -6.47 8.05
N ARG A 374 -21.95 -5.84 8.44
CA ARG A 374 -22.32 -5.61 9.84
C ARG A 374 -22.79 -6.92 10.48
N GLY A 375 -21.95 -7.52 11.29
CA GLY A 375 -22.32 -8.67 12.11
C GLY A 375 -23.24 -8.30 13.28
N LYS A 376 -23.78 -9.30 13.97
CA LYS A 376 -24.66 -9.07 15.14
C LYS A 376 -23.89 -8.54 16.35
N GLU A 377 -22.77 -9.19 16.67
CA GLU A 377 -21.94 -8.87 17.85
C GLU A 377 -20.54 -8.41 17.44
N ALA A 378 -19.91 -9.07 16.47
CA ALA A 378 -18.61 -8.70 15.93
C ALA A 378 -18.68 -8.44 14.42
N THR A 379 -17.89 -7.48 13.96
CA THR A 379 -17.79 -7.07 12.55
C THR A 379 -16.34 -7.12 12.09
N ALA A 380 -15.98 -8.22 11.41
CA ALA A 380 -14.64 -8.48 10.86
C ALA A 380 -13.46 -8.25 11.83
N GLY A 381 -13.64 -8.62 13.10
CA GLY A 381 -12.57 -8.58 14.12
C GLY A 381 -12.73 -7.50 15.19
N ILE A 382 -13.64 -6.54 15.02
CA ILE A 382 -13.97 -5.54 16.06
C ILE A 382 -15.39 -5.71 16.57
N ALA A 383 -15.70 -5.15 17.75
CA ALA A 383 -17.06 -5.13 18.27
C ALA A 383 -17.98 -4.30 17.35
N THR A 384 -19.18 -4.79 17.07
CA THR A 384 -20.16 -4.09 16.20
C THR A 384 -20.56 -2.73 16.78
N ALA A 385 -20.65 -2.64 18.11
CA ALA A 385 -20.88 -1.38 18.81
C ALA A 385 -19.79 -0.32 18.53
N THR A 386 -18.54 -0.73 18.32
CA THR A 386 -17.43 0.17 17.95
C THR A 386 -17.64 0.71 16.53
N ALA A 387 -18.02 -0.14 15.58
CA ALA A 387 -18.33 0.28 14.22
C ALA A 387 -19.55 1.21 14.18
N ASP A 388 -20.64 0.87 14.88
CA ASP A 388 -21.82 1.73 15.02
C ASP A 388 -21.45 3.09 15.65
N PHE A 389 -20.56 3.12 16.64
CA PHE A 389 -20.06 4.35 17.23
C PHE A 389 -19.30 5.22 16.21
N LEU A 390 -18.45 4.62 15.38
CA LEU A 390 -17.71 5.32 14.32
C LEU A 390 -18.61 5.84 13.20
N VAL A 391 -19.75 5.19 12.93
CA VAL A 391 -20.81 5.77 12.08
C VAL A 391 -21.35 7.05 12.69
N ASN A 392 -21.63 7.05 14.01
CA ASN A 392 -22.07 8.26 14.71
C ASN A 392 -20.99 9.35 14.83
N GLN A 393 -19.72 9.00 14.65
CA GLN A 393 -18.61 9.97 14.53
C GLN A 393 -18.33 10.42 13.09
N PHE A 394 -19.16 10.04 12.11
CA PHE A 394 -19.04 10.39 10.69
C PHE A 394 -17.73 9.95 10.00
N VAL A 395 -17.03 8.97 10.54
CA VAL A 395 -15.89 8.35 9.82
C VAL A 395 -16.38 7.20 8.94
N LEU A 396 -17.43 6.50 9.40
CA LEU A 396 -18.10 5.44 8.66
C LEU A 396 -19.49 5.87 8.22
N ARG A 397 -20.00 5.20 7.20
CA ARG A 397 -21.41 5.21 6.80
C ARG A 397 -21.92 3.78 6.68
N THR A 398 -23.23 3.62 6.81
CA THR A 398 -23.91 2.35 6.53
C THR A 398 -24.48 2.36 5.11
N GLU A 399 -24.44 1.20 4.47
CA GLU A 399 -25.08 0.95 3.20
C GLU A 399 -25.89 -0.34 3.29
N SER A 400 -27.14 -0.34 2.84
CA SER A 400 -27.93 -1.57 2.78
C SER A 400 -27.69 -2.25 1.44
N ARG A 401 -27.19 -3.49 1.47
CA ARG A 401 -26.97 -4.31 0.28
C ARG A 401 -27.50 -5.71 0.55
N ALA A 402 -28.34 -6.22 -0.35
CA ALA A 402 -28.86 -7.58 -0.29
C ALA A 402 -29.58 -7.94 1.05
N GLY A 403 -30.34 -7.00 1.62
CA GLY A 403 -31.00 -7.18 2.92
C GLY A 403 -30.07 -7.15 4.14
N GLY A 404 -28.77 -6.95 3.93
CA GLY A 404 -27.76 -6.76 4.96
C GLY A 404 -27.35 -5.30 5.11
N ILE A 405 -26.73 -4.96 6.24
CA ILE A 405 -26.10 -3.65 6.47
C ILE A 405 -24.59 -3.82 6.32
N TRP A 406 -23.94 -2.93 5.59
CA TRP A 406 -22.50 -2.91 5.36
C TRP A 406 -21.93 -1.58 5.84
N TYR A 407 -20.72 -1.60 6.37
CA TYR A 407 -19.95 -0.41 6.70
C TYR A 407 -18.96 -0.07 5.60
N GLU A 408 -18.83 1.21 5.33
CA GLU A 408 -17.82 1.78 4.46
C GLU A 408 -17.28 3.08 5.06
N LEU A 409 -16.12 3.53 4.60
CA LEU A 409 -15.70 4.91 4.87
C LEU A 409 -16.73 5.88 4.31
N VAL A 410 -16.96 6.97 5.07
CA VAL A 410 -17.90 8.02 4.66
C VAL A 410 -17.54 8.61 3.29
N HIS A 411 -16.25 8.70 2.97
CA HIS A 411 -15.74 9.24 1.72
C HIS A 411 -14.33 8.73 1.38
N ASP A 412 -14.00 8.59 0.10
CA ASP A 412 -12.66 8.20 -0.40
C ASP A 412 -11.55 9.17 0.06
N ARG A 413 -11.91 10.40 0.41
CA ARG A 413 -10.95 11.45 0.82
C ARG A 413 -10.32 11.16 2.18
N PHE A 414 -10.90 10.26 2.96
CA PHE A 414 -10.32 9.79 4.22
C PHE A 414 -9.24 8.71 4.03
N ILE A 415 -9.14 8.06 2.86
CA ILE A 415 -8.21 6.95 2.65
C ILE A 415 -6.77 7.38 2.93
N GLU A 416 -6.24 8.35 2.18
CA GLU A 416 -4.84 8.77 2.37
C GLU A 416 -4.56 9.38 3.76
N PRO A 417 -5.41 10.27 4.31
CA PRO A 417 -5.25 10.75 5.68
C PRO A 417 -5.20 9.64 6.73
N ILE A 418 -6.07 8.63 6.62
CA ILE A 418 -6.09 7.46 7.53
C ILE A 418 -4.79 6.67 7.41
N LEU A 419 -4.38 6.34 6.19
CA LEU A 419 -3.15 5.57 5.95
C LEU A 419 -1.92 6.33 6.47
N GLN A 420 -1.83 7.63 6.21
CA GLN A 420 -0.74 8.46 6.70
C GLN A 420 -0.74 8.54 8.24
N SER A 421 -1.90 8.81 8.85
CA SER A 421 -2.06 8.83 10.32
C SER A 421 -1.63 7.49 10.94
N ASN A 422 -2.07 6.37 10.38
CA ASN A 422 -1.69 5.03 10.85
C ASN A 422 -0.18 4.79 10.69
N ARG A 423 0.44 5.20 9.58
CA ARG A 423 1.90 5.13 9.41
C ARG A 423 2.64 5.97 10.46
N GLU A 424 2.21 7.21 10.68
CA GLU A 424 2.79 8.10 11.70
C GLU A 424 2.62 7.52 13.12
N TRP A 425 1.50 6.87 13.40
CA TRP A 425 1.26 6.20 14.67
C TRP A 425 2.17 4.96 14.84
N ARG A 426 2.37 4.17 13.78
CA ARG A 426 3.24 2.97 13.79
C ARG A 426 4.70 3.32 14.07
N VAL A 427 5.23 4.35 13.41
CA VAL A 427 6.62 4.81 13.62
C VAL A 427 6.86 5.22 15.08
N ARG A 428 5.82 5.70 15.77
CA ARG A 428 5.88 6.07 17.20
C ARG A 428 5.73 4.89 18.16
N GLN A 429 5.35 3.69 17.68
CA GLN A 429 5.22 2.51 18.54
C GLN A 429 6.58 1.94 18.93
N PRO A 430 6.70 1.30 20.11
CA PRO A 430 7.90 0.57 20.49
C PRO A 430 8.31 -0.47 19.43
N LEU A 431 9.62 -0.65 19.24
CA LEU A 431 10.20 -1.55 18.22
C LEU A 431 9.59 -2.96 18.22
N VAL A 432 9.27 -3.51 19.39
CA VAL A 432 8.63 -4.83 19.52
C VAL A 432 7.28 -4.94 18.81
N ILE A 433 6.47 -3.87 18.80
CA ILE A 433 5.19 -3.83 18.09
C ILE A 433 5.44 -3.80 16.59
N GLN A 434 6.40 -2.98 16.13
CA GLN A 434 6.77 -2.89 14.71
C GLN A 434 7.26 -4.24 14.18
N MET A 435 8.09 -4.95 14.96
CA MET A 435 8.58 -6.29 14.60
C MET A 435 7.45 -7.33 14.56
N ALA A 436 6.54 -7.30 15.55
CA ALA A 436 5.37 -8.20 15.57
C ALA A 436 4.46 -8.00 14.36
N GLU A 437 4.25 -6.76 13.92
CA GLU A 437 3.49 -6.44 12.71
C GLU A 437 4.21 -6.91 11.45
N ALA A 438 5.51 -6.66 11.33
CA ALA A 438 6.31 -7.10 10.18
C ALA A 438 6.35 -8.63 10.05
N TRP A 439 6.35 -9.34 11.19
CA TRP A 439 6.21 -10.79 11.26
C TRP A 439 4.83 -11.26 10.80
N ALA A 440 3.76 -10.65 11.31
CA ALA A 440 2.39 -11.00 10.91
C ALA A 440 2.13 -10.68 9.42
N ALA A 441 2.64 -9.56 8.91
CA ALA A 441 2.52 -9.17 7.50
C ALA A 441 3.29 -10.11 6.56
N ALA A 442 4.40 -10.70 7.02
CA ALA A 442 5.16 -11.71 6.29
C ALA A 442 4.56 -13.12 6.38
N GLY A 443 3.32 -13.27 6.84
CA GLY A 443 2.68 -14.58 6.98
C GLY A 443 3.30 -15.43 8.10
N GLU A 444 3.70 -14.79 9.19
CA GLU A 444 4.30 -15.43 10.37
C GLU A 444 5.68 -16.05 10.11
N ASP A 445 6.46 -15.42 9.23
CA ASP A 445 7.82 -15.84 8.84
C ASP A 445 8.75 -16.05 10.07
N PRO A 446 9.23 -17.29 10.32
CA PRO A 446 10.14 -17.57 11.43
C PRO A 446 11.43 -16.75 11.44
N ALA A 447 11.88 -16.22 10.29
CA ALA A 447 13.08 -15.39 10.20
C ALA A 447 12.94 -14.02 10.89
N LYS A 448 11.71 -13.56 11.14
CA LYS A 448 11.42 -12.26 11.76
C LYS A 448 11.14 -12.31 13.25
N LEU A 449 11.27 -13.49 13.86
CA LEU A 449 11.06 -13.68 15.30
C LEU A 449 12.19 -13.01 16.12
N LEU A 450 11.87 -12.61 17.35
CA LEU A 450 12.86 -12.04 18.26
C LEU A 450 13.88 -13.11 18.69
N GLU A 451 15.15 -12.71 18.78
CA GLU A 451 16.23 -13.60 19.17
C GLU A 451 17.15 -12.98 20.23
N GLY A 452 17.88 -13.84 20.94
CA GLY A 452 19.03 -13.43 21.74
C GLY A 452 18.70 -12.43 22.85
N GLN A 453 19.31 -11.24 22.78
CA GLN A 453 19.20 -10.20 23.80
C GLN A 453 17.87 -9.44 23.71
N LEU A 454 17.39 -9.14 22.50
CA LEU A 454 16.12 -8.43 22.27
C LEU A 454 14.92 -9.19 22.85
N LEU A 455 14.85 -10.51 22.62
CA LEU A 455 13.80 -11.35 23.21
C LEU A 455 13.85 -11.33 24.75
N ARG A 456 15.05 -11.39 25.33
CA ARG A 456 15.24 -11.34 26.79
C ARG A 456 14.83 -9.99 27.37
N GLU A 457 15.17 -8.90 26.71
CA GLU A 457 14.76 -7.56 27.11
C GLU A 457 13.23 -7.40 27.07
N VAL A 458 12.56 -7.88 26.02
CA VAL A 458 11.09 -7.85 25.92
C VAL A 458 10.44 -8.66 27.04
N ILE A 459 10.92 -9.88 27.31
CA ILE A 459 10.39 -10.73 28.40
C ILE A 459 10.61 -10.08 29.77
N ASN A 460 11.82 -9.56 30.02
CA ASN A 460 12.20 -8.98 31.31
C ASN A 460 11.57 -7.61 31.57
N SER A 461 11.16 -6.89 30.51
CA SER A 461 10.56 -5.56 30.62
C SER A 461 9.20 -5.53 31.35
N ASN A 462 8.58 -6.69 31.58
CA ASN A 462 7.29 -6.87 32.27
C ASN A 462 6.24 -5.81 31.86
N ARG A 463 5.95 -5.76 30.57
CA ARG A 463 5.01 -4.82 29.93
C ARG A 463 3.65 -5.50 29.68
N PRO A 464 2.72 -5.51 30.65
CA PRO A 464 1.42 -6.17 30.53
C PRO A 464 0.57 -5.61 29.38
N GLU A 465 0.82 -4.38 28.96
CA GLU A 465 0.19 -3.73 27.80
C GLU A 465 0.49 -4.45 26.47
N LEU A 466 1.70 -5.00 26.29
CA LEU A 466 2.05 -5.75 25.07
C LEU A 466 1.29 -7.08 25.00
N GLY A 467 1.03 -7.70 26.16
CA GLY A 467 0.27 -8.95 26.27
C GLY A 467 -1.23 -8.81 25.98
N LYS A 468 -1.76 -7.57 25.97
CA LYS A 468 -3.16 -7.29 25.59
C LYS A 468 -3.36 -7.24 24.08
N LEU A 469 -2.29 -7.09 23.30
CA LEU A 469 -2.33 -7.08 21.84
C LEU A 469 -2.19 -8.52 21.34
N GLY A 470 -3.30 -9.11 20.87
CA GLY A 470 -3.35 -10.54 20.52
C GLY A 470 -2.25 -11.00 19.55
N PHE A 471 -1.93 -10.17 18.54
CA PHE A 471 -0.87 -10.49 17.58
C PHE A 471 0.54 -10.36 18.17
N VAL A 472 0.80 -9.35 19.03
CA VAL A 472 2.09 -9.18 19.71
C VAL A 472 2.33 -10.31 20.70
N LYS A 473 1.28 -10.74 21.41
CA LYS A 473 1.34 -11.91 22.28
C LYS A 473 1.75 -13.16 21.49
N LYS A 474 1.07 -13.42 20.36
CA LYS A 474 1.39 -14.55 19.47
C LYS A 474 2.85 -14.48 18.97
N PHE A 475 3.31 -13.29 18.61
CA PHE A 475 4.69 -13.06 18.17
C PHE A 475 5.73 -13.37 19.27
N ILE A 476 5.49 -12.91 20.50
CA ILE A 476 6.38 -13.18 21.64
C ILE A 476 6.41 -14.68 21.95
N GLU A 477 5.25 -15.34 21.98
CA GLU A 477 5.14 -16.79 22.22
C GLU A 477 5.86 -17.59 21.12
N ALA A 478 5.67 -17.23 19.84
CA ALA A 478 6.38 -17.85 18.72
C ALA A 478 7.90 -17.64 18.81
N SER A 479 8.34 -16.44 19.21
CA SER A 479 9.77 -16.11 19.38
C SER A 479 10.40 -16.94 20.51
N GLN A 480 9.68 -17.12 21.63
CA GLN A 480 10.11 -17.98 22.72
C GLN A 480 10.25 -19.44 22.30
N ALA A 481 9.24 -19.97 21.59
CA ALA A 481 9.27 -21.34 21.11
C ALA A 481 10.43 -21.58 20.13
N ALA A 482 10.68 -20.64 19.22
CA ALA A 482 11.79 -20.72 18.27
C ALA A 482 13.17 -20.69 18.98
N GLN A 483 13.34 -19.81 19.98
CA GLN A 483 14.57 -19.75 20.77
C GLN A 483 14.84 -21.06 21.52
N GLN A 484 13.81 -21.62 22.17
CA GLN A 484 13.92 -22.90 22.87
C GLN A 484 14.29 -24.05 21.92
N ALA A 485 13.67 -24.09 20.73
CA ALA A 485 13.97 -25.08 19.72
C ALA A 485 15.45 -24.99 19.27
N ARG A 486 15.97 -23.78 19.04
CA ARG A 486 17.38 -23.58 18.65
C ARG A 486 18.35 -23.98 19.76
N GLU A 487 18.07 -23.63 21.01
CA GLU A 487 18.91 -24.03 22.15
C GLU A 487 18.95 -25.56 22.29
N SER A 488 17.81 -26.23 22.13
CA SER A 488 17.75 -27.70 22.17
C SER A 488 18.54 -28.33 21.02
N ALA A 489 18.45 -27.77 19.80
CA ALA A 489 19.19 -28.26 18.64
C ALA A 489 20.71 -28.06 18.79
N GLN A 490 21.15 -26.92 19.32
CA GLN A 490 22.56 -26.66 19.61
C GLN A 490 23.10 -27.60 20.70
N GLN A 491 22.33 -27.90 21.74
CA GLN A 491 22.71 -28.87 22.76
C GLN A 491 22.84 -30.28 22.17
N ALA A 492 21.88 -30.70 21.34
CA ALA A 492 21.93 -31.99 20.64
C ALA A 492 23.17 -32.09 19.72
N GLN A 493 23.48 -31.02 18.97
CA GLN A 493 24.66 -30.98 18.10
C GLN A 493 25.97 -31.04 18.90
N LYS A 494 26.06 -30.33 20.03
CA LYS A 494 27.23 -30.42 20.93
C LYS A 494 27.41 -31.82 21.50
N LEU A 495 26.33 -32.50 21.86
CA LEU A 495 26.37 -33.87 22.34
C LEU A 495 26.86 -34.82 21.24
N GLN A 496 26.33 -34.70 20.02
CA GLN A 496 26.79 -35.49 18.87
C GLN A 496 28.27 -35.25 18.54
N GLN A 497 28.74 -34.00 18.60
CA GLN A 497 30.16 -33.68 18.39
C GLN A 497 31.05 -34.27 19.49
N ALA A 498 30.60 -34.26 20.75
CA ALA A 498 31.33 -34.85 21.87
C ALA A 498 31.41 -36.38 21.75
N GLU A 499 30.32 -37.03 21.33
CA GLU A 499 30.27 -38.47 21.06
C GLU A 499 31.22 -38.86 19.91
N ALA A 500 31.18 -38.14 18.79
CA ALA A 500 32.07 -38.37 17.66
C ALA A 500 33.55 -38.18 18.02
N LEU A 501 33.87 -37.18 18.84
CA LEU A 501 35.24 -36.96 19.33
C LEU A 501 35.70 -38.10 20.24
N ALA A 502 34.82 -38.60 21.11
CA ALA A 502 35.11 -39.72 22.00
C ALA A 502 35.35 -41.02 21.21
N GLU A 503 34.56 -41.28 20.16
CA GLU A 503 34.78 -42.42 19.26
C GLU A 503 36.10 -42.32 18.50
N ALA A 504 36.43 -41.15 17.97
CA ALA A 504 37.70 -40.91 17.29
C ALA A 504 38.90 -41.13 18.22
N GLN A 505 38.80 -40.72 19.49
CA GLN A 505 39.83 -40.98 20.50
C GLN A 505 39.98 -42.48 20.79
N ARG A 506 38.88 -43.23 20.92
CA ARG A 506 38.91 -44.70 21.11
C ARG A 506 39.60 -45.39 19.94
N GLN A 507 39.25 -45.04 18.70
CA GLN A 507 39.86 -45.62 17.50
C GLN A 507 41.37 -45.33 17.43
N ARG A 508 41.81 -44.12 17.80
CA ARG A 508 43.24 -43.77 17.89
C ARG A 508 43.98 -44.62 18.94
N ALA A 509 43.38 -44.82 20.12
CA ALA A 509 43.97 -45.65 21.16
C ALA A 509 44.11 -47.13 20.72
N GLU A 510 43.10 -47.68 20.06
CA GLU A 510 43.16 -49.03 19.49
C GLU A 510 44.23 -49.17 18.39
N ALA A 511 44.35 -48.17 17.52
CA ALA A 511 45.37 -48.14 16.46
C ALA A 511 46.78 -48.10 17.05
N GLN A 512 47.01 -47.29 18.09
CA GLN A 512 48.28 -47.24 18.82
C GLN A 512 48.61 -48.57 19.50
N ALA A 513 47.62 -49.23 20.13
CA ALA A 513 47.82 -50.53 20.75
C ALA A 513 48.18 -51.63 19.72
N LYS A 514 47.54 -51.62 18.53
CA LYS A 514 47.87 -52.52 17.42
C LYS A 514 49.27 -52.23 16.86
N ALA A 515 49.65 -50.96 16.71
CA ALA A 515 50.99 -50.55 16.27
C ALA A 515 52.07 -50.99 17.27
N ALA A 516 51.85 -50.84 18.57
CA ALA A 516 52.77 -51.28 19.61
C ALA A 516 52.96 -52.81 19.61
N LYS A 517 51.89 -53.58 19.38
CA LYS A 517 51.99 -55.05 19.20
C LYS A 517 52.80 -55.42 17.95
N ARG A 518 52.56 -54.74 16.82
CA ARG A 518 53.35 -54.96 15.59
C ARG A 518 54.82 -54.64 15.82
N LEU A 519 55.13 -53.53 16.48
CA LEU A 519 56.51 -53.12 16.79
C LEU A 519 57.23 -54.17 17.66
N ARG A 520 56.55 -54.73 18.67
CA ARG A 520 57.09 -55.83 19.49
C ARG A 520 57.44 -57.06 18.63
N TRP A 521 56.55 -57.49 17.74
CA TRP A 521 56.81 -58.62 16.85
C TRP A 521 57.91 -58.33 15.82
N THR A 522 57.99 -57.10 15.30
CA THR A 522 59.06 -56.72 14.37
C THR A 522 60.44 -56.69 15.04
N VAL A 523 60.55 -56.29 16.30
CA VAL A 523 61.82 -56.34 17.05
C VAL A 523 62.26 -57.79 17.27
N VAL A 524 61.32 -58.69 17.60
CA VAL A 524 61.60 -60.13 17.72
C VAL A 524 62.04 -60.73 16.38
N ALA A 525 61.36 -60.38 15.28
CA ALA A 525 61.70 -60.86 13.94
C ALA A 525 63.05 -60.31 13.44
N LEU A 526 63.37 -59.05 13.74
CA LEU A 526 64.63 -58.39 13.36
C LEU A 526 65.83 -59.00 14.11
N GLY A 527 65.65 -59.38 15.37
CA GLY A 527 66.66 -60.15 16.12
C GLY A 527 66.96 -61.52 15.50
N LEU A 528 65.95 -62.18 14.93
CA LEU A 528 66.12 -63.46 14.20
C LEU A 528 66.78 -63.27 12.82
N PHE A 529 66.48 -62.15 12.15
CA PHE A 529 66.95 -61.85 10.79
C PHE A 529 68.43 -61.45 10.74
N ILE A 530 68.92 -60.69 11.72
CA ILE A 530 70.34 -60.32 11.85
C ILE A 530 71.27 -61.54 12.00
N LEU A 531 70.74 -62.67 12.49
CA LEU A 531 71.46 -63.95 12.57
C LEU A 531 71.61 -64.67 11.21
N THR A 532 70.84 -64.27 10.19
CA THR A 532 70.74 -64.98 8.90
C THR A 532 71.32 -64.22 7.71
N THR A 533 71.46 -62.89 7.78
CA THR A 533 71.88 -62.04 6.66
C THR A 533 73.32 -61.53 6.78
N ALA A 534 74.25 -62.43 7.11
CA ALA A 534 75.68 -62.27 6.77
C ALA A 534 76.03 -62.90 5.41
N VAL A 535 75.03 -63.47 4.71
CA VAL A 535 75.23 -64.31 3.50
C VAL A 535 74.73 -63.65 2.20
N VAL A 536 74.04 -62.51 2.25
CA VAL A 536 73.51 -61.85 1.02
C VAL A 536 73.92 -60.38 0.94
N ILE A 537 75.13 -60.07 1.41
CA ILE A 537 75.86 -58.91 0.91
C ILE A 537 76.15 -59.20 -0.56
N GLY A 538 75.59 -58.41 -1.46
CA GLY A 538 76.13 -58.36 -2.80
C GLY A 538 75.08 -58.00 -3.83
N LEU A 539 75.32 -56.86 -4.48
CA LEU A 539 74.62 -56.40 -5.67
C LEU A 539 73.15 -56.00 -5.46
N GLY A 540 72.93 -54.72 -5.12
CA GLY A 540 71.66 -54.11 -5.54
C GLY A 540 71.34 -52.73 -4.97
N ILE A 541 71.94 -52.30 -3.86
CA ILE A 541 71.55 -51.05 -3.19
C ILE A 541 72.78 -50.26 -2.76
N TYR A 542 73.59 -49.85 -3.75
CA TYR A 542 74.60 -48.81 -3.65
C TYR A 542 74.95 -48.44 -5.10
N THR A 543 74.09 -47.74 -5.84
CA THR A 543 74.20 -46.29 -6.00
C THR A 543 72.92 -45.75 -6.63
N GLY A 544 71.97 -45.34 -5.80
CA GLY A 544 70.73 -44.68 -6.24
C GLY A 544 70.24 -43.67 -5.23
N LEU A 545 71.15 -43.14 -4.42
CA LEU A 545 70.87 -42.07 -3.48
C LEU A 545 71.70 -40.86 -3.91
N LEU A 546 71.02 -39.92 -4.57
CA LEU A 546 71.22 -38.47 -4.61
C LEU A 546 71.12 -37.91 -6.04
N ARG A 547 69.89 -37.60 -6.48
CA ARG A 547 69.41 -36.21 -6.55
C ARG A 547 67.97 -36.18 -7.07
N ALA A 548 67.07 -36.01 -6.12
CA ALA A 548 65.68 -35.64 -6.36
C ALA A 548 65.61 -34.14 -6.64
N GLU A 549 65.35 -33.78 -7.90
CA GLU A 549 64.75 -32.51 -8.29
C GLU A 549 63.43 -32.85 -8.99
N ALA A 550 62.31 -32.72 -8.28
CA ALA A 550 61.00 -32.47 -8.88
C ALA A 550 59.95 -32.18 -7.80
N VAL A 551 59.61 -30.89 -7.70
CA VAL A 551 58.26 -30.36 -7.47
C VAL A 551 57.65 -30.61 -6.09
N LEU A 552 58.03 -29.72 -5.16
CA LEU A 552 57.07 -29.07 -4.27
C LEU A 552 56.32 -28.02 -5.09
N LYS A 553 55.02 -28.22 -5.34
CA LYS A 553 53.97 -27.18 -5.44
C LYS A 553 52.69 -27.82 -5.95
N ASP A 554 51.73 -27.96 -5.05
CA ASP A 554 50.33 -27.57 -5.28
C ASP A 554 49.59 -27.61 -3.94
N ALA A 555 49.89 -26.61 -3.11
CA ALA A 555 48.93 -26.14 -2.13
C ALA A 555 48.06 -25.09 -2.84
N VAL A 556 47.04 -25.54 -3.57
CA VAL A 556 46.00 -24.66 -4.11
C VAL A 556 45.09 -24.26 -2.95
N ILE A 557 45.16 -23.00 -2.54
CA ILE A 557 44.23 -22.39 -1.59
C ILE A 557 42.88 -22.31 -2.29
N THR A 558 41.96 -23.22 -1.95
CA THR A 558 40.55 -23.11 -2.34
C THR A 558 39.82 -22.40 -1.21
N THR A 559 39.67 -21.08 -1.27
CA THR A 559 38.82 -20.35 -0.31
C THR A 559 37.37 -20.59 -0.70
N SER A 560 36.74 -21.61 -0.10
CA SER A 560 35.33 -21.88 -0.28
C SER A 560 34.52 -21.04 0.73
N LEU A 561 33.74 -20.07 0.24
CA LEU A 561 32.86 -19.25 1.07
C LEU A 561 31.39 -19.58 0.79
N PRO A 562 30.57 -19.85 1.82
CA PRO A 562 29.13 -20.03 1.65
C PRO A 562 28.49 -18.66 1.38
N LEU A 563 27.80 -18.56 0.24
CA LEU A 563 26.89 -17.46 -0.06
C LEU A 563 25.46 -17.95 0.19
N ASN A 564 24.84 -17.37 1.20
CA ASN A 564 23.46 -17.67 1.63
C ASN A 564 23.22 -19.15 2.01
N GLY A 565 24.27 -19.87 2.44
CA GLY A 565 24.18 -21.26 2.93
C GLY A 565 23.92 -22.34 1.86
N ARG A 566 23.66 -21.94 0.60
CA ARG A 566 23.29 -22.84 -0.51
C ARG A 566 24.31 -22.86 -1.65
N LEU A 567 25.06 -21.77 -1.82
CA LEU A 567 25.98 -21.58 -2.94
C LEU A 567 27.43 -21.54 -2.42
N TYR A 568 28.32 -22.29 -3.06
CA TYR A 568 29.75 -22.27 -2.79
C TYR A 568 30.48 -21.67 -4.00
N LEU A 569 31.30 -20.65 -3.74
CA LEU A 569 32.24 -20.11 -4.71
C LEU A 569 33.63 -20.69 -4.47
N ALA A 570 34.31 -21.06 -5.55
CA ALA A 570 35.72 -21.34 -5.58
C ALA A 570 36.36 -20.52 -6.70
N VAL A 571 37.43 -19.79 -6.40
CA VAL A 571 38.25 -19.14 -7.43
C VAL A 571 39.25 -20.17 -7.94
N ASP A 572 39.48 -20.18 -9.26
CA ASP A 572 40.43 -21.09 -9.87
C ASP A 572 41.89 -20.76 -9.45
N PRO A 573 42.86 -21.67 -9.68
CA PRO A 573 44.25 -21.46 -9.27
C PRO A 573 44.93 -20.23 -9.90
N THR A 574 44.43 -19.75 -11.04
CA THR A 574 44.94 -18.52 -11.68
C THR A 574 44.39 -17.25 -11.05
N GLY A 575 43.34 -17.37 -10.23
CA GLY A 575 42.70 -16.23 -9.58
C GLY A 575 41.71 -15.46 -10.47
N THR A 576 41.40 -15.94 -11.68
CA THR A 576 40.70 -15.15 -12.72
C THR A 576 39.33 -15.69 -13.11
N ALA A 577 39.02 -16.94 -12.73
CA ALA A 577 37.75 -17.58 -12.98
C ALA A 577 37.08 -17.99 -11.67
N ILE A 578 35.75 -17.94 -11.67
CA ILE A 578 34.93 -18.25 -10.51
C ILE A 578 34.09 -19.49 -10.83
N LYS A 579 34.23 -20.54 -10.04
CA LYS A 579 33.34 -21.70 -10.08
C LYS A 579 32.30 -21.57 -8.97
N LEU A 580 31.04 -21.51 -9.37
CA LEU A 580 29.90 -21.48 -8.47
C LEU A 580 29.23 -22.87 -8.44
N THR A 581 28.99 -23.41 -7.25
CA THR A 581 28.36 -24.74 -7.06
C THR A 581 27.17 -24.63 -6.12
N ASP A 582 26.00 -25.09 -6.56
CA ASP A 582 24.81 -25.26 -5.72
C ASP A 582 24.92 -26.59 -4.97
N THR A 583 24.89 -26.54 -3.63
CA THR A 583 25.12 -27.72 -2.78
C THR A 583 23.96 -28.71 -2.75
N MET A 584 22.75 -28.24 -3.02
CA MET A 584 21.55 -29.06 -2.97
C MET A 584 21.38 -29.88 -4.24
N SER A 585 21.76 -29.29 -5.38
CA SER A 585 21.62 -29.91 -6.71
C SER A 585 22.94 -30.49 -7.25
N GLY A 586 24.09 -30.10 -6.68
CA GLY A 586 25.42 -30.46 -7.18
C GLY A 586 25.79 -29.82 -8.52
N ARG A 587 24.93 -28.93 -9.06
CA ARG A 587 25.20 -28.24 -10.32
C ARG A 587 26.25 -27.16 -10.11
N SER A 588 27.21 -27.10 -11.03
CA SER A 588 28.24 -26.05 -11.03
C SER A 588 28.28 -25.30 -12.35
N ILE A 589 28.48 -23.99 -12.27
CA ILE A 589 28.72 -23.10 -13.39
C ILE A 589 30.08 -22.43 -13.22
N THR A 590 30.79 -22.22 -14.32
CA THR A 590 32.10 -21.53 -14.32
C THR A 590 31.95 -20.20 -15.03
N LEU A 591 32.32 -19.13 -14.34
CA LEU A 591 32.35 -17.75 -14.84
C LEU A 591 33.81 -17.42 -15.19
N SER A 592 34.10 -17.22 -16.47
CA SER A 592 35.46 -17.00 -16.97
C SER A 592 35.48 -16.00 -18.14
N GLY A 593 36.67 -15.48 -18.47
CA GLY A 593 36.84 -14.51 -19.56
C GLY A 593 36.45 -13.06 -19.22
N GLY A 594 36.21 -12.78 -17.93
CA GLY A 594 35.89 -11.45 -17.41
C GLY A 594 37.11 -10.72 -16.86
N HIS A 595 37.86 -11.37 -15.97
CA HIS A 595 39.04 -10.79 -15.30
C HIS A 595 40.35 -11.19 -15.98
N THR A 596 41.30 -10.26 -16.00
CA THR A 596 42.69 -10.50 -16.44
C THR A 596 43.69 -10.43 -15.28
N ALA A 597 43.22 -10.10 -14.08
CA ALA A 597 43.98 -10.00 -12.84
C ALA A 597 43.28 -10.78 -11.71
N GLU A 598 44.00 -11.02 -10.61
CA GLU A 598 43.49 -11.79 -9.48
C GLU A 598 42.23 -11.13 -8.86
N ILE A 599 41.18 -11.92 -8.71
CA ILE A 599 39.90 -11.52 -8.10
C ILE A 599 40.11 -11.32 -6.60
N SER A 600 39.85 -10.11 -6.12
CA SER A 600 40.03 -9.71 -4.72
C SER A 600 38.75 -9.88 -3.88
N LYS A 601 37.58 -9.69 -4.50
CA LYS A 601 36.26 -9.74 -3.83
C LYS A 601 35.12 -10.11 -4.77
N PHE A 602 34.01 -10.51 -4.17
CA PHE A 602 32.76 -10.80 -4.86
C PHE A 602 31.54 -10.42 -4.00
N SER A 603 30.40 -10.19 -4.64
CA SER A 603 29.11 -9.92 -4.01
C SER A 603 27.99 -10.46 -4.89
N LEU A 604 27.01 -11.13 -4.29
CA LEU A 604 25.75 -11.47 -4.97
C LEU A 604 24.69 -10.44 -4.62
N ASN A 605 23.80 -10.19 -5.58
CA ASN A 605 22.57 -9.46 -5.29
C ASN A 605 21.55 -10.36 -4.55
N GLU A 606 20.53 -9.76 -3.92
CA GLU A 606 19.62 -10.44 -3.00
C GLU A 606 18.90 -11.66 -3.64
N ASN A 607 18.48 -11.53 -4.90
CA ASN A 607 17.79 -12.59 -5.63
C ASN A 607 18.71 -13.63 -6.30
N ALA A 608 20.03 -13.51 -6.10
CA ALA A 608 21.06 -14.36 -6.70
C ALA A 608 20.98 -14.47 -8.24
N ALA A 609 20.51 -13.42 -8.91
CA ALA A 609 20.53 -13.34 -10.37
C ALA A 609 21.89 -12.84 -10.90
N TYR A 610 22.56 -11.97 -10.14
CA TYR A 610 23.82 -11.34 -10.51
C TYR A 610 24.92 -11.58 -9.47
N LEU A 611 26.14 -11.76 -9.96
CA LEU A 611 27.36 -11.74 -9.17
C LEU A 611 28.23 -10.60 -9.66
N ALA A 612 28.71 -9.75 -8.78
CA ALA A 612 29.81 -8.83 -9.06
C ALA A 612 31.10 -9.41 -8.50
N SER A 613 32.17 -9.35 -9.28
CA SER A 613 33.52 -9.70 -8.83
C SER A 613 34.49 -8.59 -9.19
N SER A 614 35.40 -8.29 -8.27
CA SER A 614 36.38 -7.20 -8.43
C SER A 614 37.80 -7.76 -8.36
N ASP A 615 38.74 -7.13 -9.05
CA ASP A 615 40.14 -7.57 -9.10
C ASP A 615 41.15 -6.54 -8.59
N VAL A 616 42.40 -6.99 -8.45
CA VAL A 616 43.54 -6.19 -8.01
C VAL A 616 43.96 -5.10 -9.01
N SER A 617 43.45 -5.12 -10.25
CA SER A 617 43.76 -4.14 -11.30
C SER A 617 42.76 -2.99 -11.39
N GLY A 618 41.77 -2.93 -10.49
CA GLY A 618 40.77 -1.86 -10.49
C GLY A 618 39.56 -2.13 -11.38
N THR A 619 39.32 -3.39 -11.78
CA THR A 619 38.18 -3.77 -12.61
C THR A 619 37.16 -4.59 -11.83
N THR A 620 35.88 -4.25 -11.98
CA THR A 620 34.75 -5.06 -11.53
C THR A 620 34.00 -5.63 -12.73
N VAL A 621 33.69 -6.92 -12.70
CA VAL A 621 32.88 -7.60 -13.71
C VAL A 621 31.58 -8.04 -13.08
N VAL A 622 30.47 -7.79 -13.77
CA VAL A 622 29.15 -8.28 -13.35
C VAL A 622 28.75 -9.43 -14.24
N TRP A 623 28.28 -10.51 -13.63
CA TRP A 623 27.91 -11.77 -14.26
C TRP A 623 26.42 -12.03 -14.09
N ASP A 624 25.77 -12.45 -15.17
CA ASP A 624 24.44 -13.04 -15.12
C ASP A 624 24.58 -14.53 -14.81
N LEU A 625 24.04 -14.95 -13.67
CA LEU A 625 24.16 -16.32 -13.18
C LEU A 625 23.24 -17.30 -13.93
N SER A 626 22.21 -16.82 -14.63
CA SER A 626 21.35 -17.65 -15.47
C SER A 626 22.06 -18.08 -16.76
N THR A 627 22.90 -17.20 -17.31
CA THR A 627 23.62 -17.43 -18.57
C THR A 627 25.10 -17.79 -18.37
N GLY A 628 25.65 -17.50 -17.21
CA GLY A 628 27.07 -17.67 -16.89
C GLY A 628 27.99 -16.69 -17.62
N ARG A 629 27.46 -15.58 -18.16
CA ARG A 629 28.20 -14.63 -18.99
C ARG A 629 28.39 -13.28 -18.29
N PRO A 630 29.48 -12.56 -18.59
CA PRO A 630 29.66 -11.19 -18.11
C PRO A 630 28.69 -10.26 -18.84
N ILE A 631 27.98 -9.43 -18.10
CA ILE A 631 27.02 -8.44 -18.62
C ILE A 631 27.53 -7.00 -18.51
N ALA A 632 28.49 -6.74 -17.62
CA ALA A 632 29.13 -5.43 -17.50
C ALA A 632 30.59 -5.54 -17.05
N ARG A 633 31.40 -4.58 -17.47
CA ARG A 633 32.76 -4.35 -16.98
C ARG A 633 32.87 -2.91 -16.49
N LEU A 634 32.99 -2.74 -15.19
CA LEU A 634 33.04 -1.48 -14.49
C LEU A 634 34.51 -1.17 -14.18
N GLY A 635 35.07 -0.21 -14.88
CA GLY A 635 36.44 0.25 -14.69
C GLY A 635 36.46 1.69 -14.19
N GLY A 636 37.60 2.14 -13.67
CA GLY A 636 37.76 3.50 -13.17
C GLY A 636 38.57 3.57 -11.89
N HIS A 637 38.56 2.50 -11.08
CA HIS A 637 39.49 2.38 -9.98
C HIS A 637 40.93 2.30 -10.49
N THR A 638 41.85 3.05 -9.86
CA THR A 638 43.26 3.09 -10.27
C THR A 638 44.14 2.15 -9.46
N ASN A 639 43.56 1.41 -8.52
CA ASN A 639 44.25 0.47 -7.64
C ASN A 639 43.32 -0.69 -7.24
N THR A 640 43.82 -1.62 -6.41
CA THR A 640 43.08 -2.80 -5.94
C THR A 640 41.74 -2.43 -5.33
N ILE A 641 40.67 -3.05 -5.84
CA ILE A 641 39.33 -2.94 -5.23
C ILE A 641 39.28 -3.89 -4.05
N ARG A 642 38.99 -3.37 -2.86
CA ARG A 642 38.95 -4.14 -1.60
C ARG A 642 37.55 -4.60 -1.21
N TYR A 643 36.51 -3.95 -1.73
CA TYR A 643 35.11 -4.22 -1.42
C TYR A 643 34.23 -4.00 -2.64
N VAL A 644 33.23 -4.87 -2.78
CA VAL A 644 32.13 -4.73 -3.73
C VAL A 644 30.86 -5.18 -3.03
N VAL A 645 29.78 -4.41 -3.13
CA VAL A 645 28.52 -4.71 -2.43
C VAL A 645 27.33 -4.20 -3.23
N PHE A 646 26.35 -5.07 -3.47
CA PHE A 646 25.04 -4.65 -3.98
C PHE A 646 24.22 -4.00 -2.87
N SER A 647 23.41 -2.99 -3.22
CA SER A 647 22.34 -2.54 -2.34
C SER A 647 21.30 -3.66 -2.15
N PRO A 648 20.64 -3.76 -0.99
CA PRO A 648 19.58 -4.74 -0.76
C PRO A 648 18.49 -4.72 -1.84
N ASP A 649 18.03 -3.54 -2.26
CA ASP A 649 17.06 -3.39 -3.35
C ASP A 649 17.60 -3.79 -4.75
N GLY A 650 18.89 -4.10 -4.84
CA GLY A 650 19.59 -4.51 -6.05
C GLY A 650 19.78 -3.41 -7.08
N ARG A 651 19.43 -2.16 -6.77
CA ARG A 651 19.46 -1.04 -7.72
C ARG A 651 20.83 -0.40 -7.87
N LEU A 652 21.67 -0.50 -6.84
CA LEU A 652 23.02 0.06 -6.83
C LEU A 652 24.08 -1.01 -6.56
N LEU A 653 25.28 -0.75 -7.05
CA LEU A 653 26.49 -1.47 -6.67
C LEU A 653 27.49 -0.44 -6.16
N ALA A 654 28.18 -0.72 -5.05
CA ALA A 654 29.26 0.11 -4.56
C ALA A 654 30.59 -0.65 -4.57
N THR A 655 31.65 -0.02 -5.04
CA THR A 655 33.02 -0.56 -5.06
C THR A 655 33.96 0.37 -4.31
N GLY A 656 34.78 -0.16 -3.40
CA GLY A 656 35.74 0.62 -2.62
C GLY A 656 37.13 0.01 -2.66
N GLY A 657 38.17 0.84 -2.82
CA GLY A 657 39.53 0.34 -3.06
C GLY A 657 40.67 1.13 -2.42
N ASP A 658 41.88 0.72 -2.77
CA ASP A 658 43.16 1.32 -2.37
C ASP A 658 43.49 2.62 -3.11
N ASP A 659 42.60 3.10 -3.98
CA ASP A 659 42.69 4.43 -4.59
C ASP A 659 41.93 5.50 -3.79
N GLU A 660 41.58 5.17 -2.54
CA GLU A 660 40.91 6.05 -1.57
C GLU A 660 39.51 6.50 -2.02
N THR A 661 38.92 5.81 -2.99
CA THR A 661 37.60 6.14 -3.53
C THR A 661 36.60 5.01 -3.30
N THR A 662 35.34 5.41 -3.13
CA THR A 662 34.18 4.53 -3.31
C THR A 662 33.42 4.98 -4.55
N ARG A 663 33.19 4.08 -5.51
CA ARG A 663 32.39 4.35 -6.70
C ARG A 663 31.03 3.69 -6.57
N VAL A 664 29.98 4.40 -6.96
CA VAL A 664 28.60 3.92 -6.95
C VAL A 664 28.12 3.80 -8.39
N TRP A 665 27.52 2.65 -8.70
CA TRP A 665 27.09 2.27 -10.04
C TRP A 665 25.59 2.00 -10.04
N ASP A 666 24.90 2.50 -11.06
CA ASP A 666 23.50 2.14 -11.32
C ASP A 666 23.45 0.77 -12.01
N THR A 667 22.74 -0.19 -11.42
CA THR A 667 22.64 -1.57 -11.95
C THR A 667 21.76 -1.71 -13.18
N SER A 668 20.93 -0.71 -13.49
CA SER A 668 20.09 -0.71 -14.68
C SER A 668 20.87 -0.31 -15.94
N THR A 669 21.85 0.58 -15.78
CA THR A 669 22.67 1.13 -16.88
C THR A 669 24.12 0.66 -16.83
N TRP A 670 24.58 0.16 -15.69
CA TRP A 670 25.98 -0.16 -15.36
C TRP A 670 26.93 1.03 -15.51
N GLN A 671 26.40 2.25 -15.39
CA GLN A 671 27.18 3.47 -15.40
C GLN A 671 27.52 3.92 -13.98
N GLU A 672 28.69 4.55 -13.84
CA GLU A 672 29.08 5.23 -12.60
C GLU A 672 28.18 6.45 -12.40
N ILE A 673 27.51 6.52 -11.26
CA ILE A 673 26.68 7.67 -10.89
C ILE A 673 27.43 8.61 -9.94
N HIS A 674 28.30 8.08 -9.07
CA HIS A 674 29.06 8.87 -8.11
C HIS A 674 30.46 8.31 -7.85
N ARG A 675 31.40 9.22 -7.64
CA ARG A 675 32.74 8.95 -7.10
C ARG A 675 32.90 9.67 -5.76
N LEU A 676 32.97 8.91 -4.69
CA LEU A 676 33.07 9.40 -3.32
C LEU A 676 34.52 9.32 -2.87
N GLU A 677 35.14 10.47 -2.64
CA GLU A 677 36.53 10.55 -2.16
C GLU A 677 36.58 10.45 -0.63
N SER A 678 37.56 9.71 -0.12
CA SER A 678 37.81 9.62 1.32
C SER A 678 39.02 10.45 1.73
N ASP A 679 38.97 11.03 2.91
CA ASP A 679 40.02 11.88 3.50
C ASP A 679 40.87 11.12 4.54
N GLY A 680 40.85 9.79 4.51
CA GLY A 680 41.40 8.92 5.56
C GLY A 680 42.08 7.64 5.06
N GLY A 681 42.62 7.67 3.84
CA GLY A 681 43.31 6.53 3.22
C GLY A 681 42.38 5.47 2.61
N SER A 682 42.96 4.32 2.27
CA SER A 682 42.27 3.22 1.57
C SER A 682 40.90 2.86 2.15
N ILE A 683 39.95 2.55 1.29
CA ILE A 683 38.63 2.04 1.72
C ILE A 683 38.78 0.60 2.19
N ILE A 684 38.51 0.37 3.48
CA ILE A 684 38.60 -0.94 4.13
C ILE A 684 37.25 -1.56 4.46
N SER A 685 36.14 -0.91 4.15
CA SER A 685 34.80 -1.51 4.18
C SER A 685 33.79 -0.62 3.46
N VAL A 686 32.82 -1.24 2.80
CA VAL A 686 31.66 -0.57 2.19
C VAL A 686 30.42 -1.42 2.49
N ALA A 687 29.35 -0.78 2.96
CA ALA A 687 28.09 -1.47 3.23
C ALA A 687 26.89 -0.54 3.00
N PHE A 688 25.82 -1.07 2.41
CA PHE A 688 24.52 -0.41 2.34
C PHE A 688 23.71 -0.68 3.61
N TRP A 689 22.87 0.27 4.00
CA TRP A 689 21.81 0.04 4.99
C TRP A 689 20.74 -0.90 4.42
N GLU A 690 19.97 -1.56 5.30
CA GLU A 690 19.00 -2.61 4.91
C GLU A 690 17.90 -2.11 3.95
N ASP A 691 17.51 -0.84 4.04
CA ASP A 691 16.54 -0.20 3.14
C ASP A 691 17.18 0.45 1.89
N SER A 692 18.49 0.27 1.68
CA SER A 692 19.28 0.87 0.59
C SER A 692 19.39 2.41 0.60
N SER A 693 18.87 3.09 1.64
CA SER A 693 18.84 4.56 1.71
C SER A 693 20.20 5.20 1.99
N LEU A 694 21.11 4.46 2.63
CA LEU A 694 22.42 4.96 3.05
C LEU A 694 23.54 4.01 2.66
N LEU A 695 24.70 4.58 2.36
CA LEU A 695 25.96 3.89 2.13
C LEU A 695 26.97 4.29 3.21
N VAL A 696 27.59 3.31 3.86
CA VAL A 696 28.63 3.54 4.86
C VAL A 696 29.97 3.08 4.29
N THR A 697 30.96 3.96 4.37
CA THR A 697 32.35 3.68 3.96
C THR A 697 33.27 3.81 5.18
N ALA A 698 34.20 2.88 5.37
CA ALA A 698 35.22 2.95 6.41
C ALA A 698 36.63 2.89 5.82
N THR A 699 37.57 3.62 6.41
CA THR A 699 38.94 3.79 5.89
C THR A 699 40.00 3.16 6.79
N SER A 700 41.20 2.93 6.24
CA SER A 700 42.33 2.33 6.96
C SER A 700 42.80 3.14 8.18
N GLU A 701 42.53 4.45 8.20
CA GLU A 701 42.84 5.33 9.34
C GLU A 701 41.74 5.35 10.41
N GLY A 702 40.74 4.45 10.31
CA GLY A 702 39.67 4.34 11.31
C GLY A 702 38.59 5.42 11.19
N LYS A 703 38.55 6.17 10.08
CA LYS A 703 37.45 7.08 9.77
C LYS A 703 36.30 6.30 9.13
N TYR A 704 35.08 6.80 9.29
CA TYR A 704 33.93 6.35 8.52
C TYR A 704 33.14 7.56 8.02
N ALA A 705 32.38 7.37 6.95
CA ALA A 705 31.47 8.36 6.38
C ALA A 705 30.16 7.68 5.99
N ILE A 706 29.06 8.42 6.12
CA ILE A 706 27.72 8.00 5.71
C ILE A 706 27.30 8.87 4.55
N TRP A 707 26.81 8.26 3.49
CA TRP A 707 26.46 8.90 2.24
C TRP A 707 25.02 8.58 1.85
N ASP A 708 24.36 9.54 1.20
CA ASP A 708 23.23 9.25 0.34
C ASP A 708 23.81 8.72 -1.00
N PRO A 709 23.58 7.45 -1.34
CA PRO A 709 24.20 6.84 -2.51
C PRO A 709 23.59 7.28 -3.84
N TRP A 710 22.40 7.88 -3.84
CA TRP A 710 21.75 8.41 -5.04
C TRP A 710 22.10 9.88 -5.27
N ALA A 711 22.26 10.65 -4.20
CA ALA A 711 22.68 12.05 -4.29
C ALA A 711 24.21 12.21 -4.35
N GLY A 712 24.98 11.24 -3.85
CA GLY A 712 26.43 11.32 -3.71
C GLY A 712 26.89 12.24 -2.59
N GLU A 713 25.97 12.65 -1.72
CA GLU A 713 26.22 13.63 -0.65
C GLU A 713 26.59 12.93 0.67
N LYS A 714 27.57 13.51 1.37
CA LYS A 714 27.96 13.04 2.71
C LYS A 714 26.92 13.51 3.73
N VAL A 715 26.21 12.56 4.34
CA VAL A 715 25.24 12.77 5.42
C VAL A 715 25.95 12.95 6.76
N LYS A 716 27.06 12.22 6.99
CA LYS A 716 27.83 12.27 8.23
C LYS A 716 29.31 11.95 8.03
#